data_AF-A0A9N7YUW0-F1
#
_entry.id   AF-A0A9N7YUW0-F1
#
_cell.length_a   1.000
_cell.length_b   1.000
_cell.length_c   1.000
_cell.angle_alpha   90.00
_cell.angle_beta   90.00
_cell.angle_gamma   90.00
#
_symmetry.space_group_name_H-M   'P 1'
#
loop_
_entity.id
_entity.type
_entity.pdbx_description
1 polymer ?
#
loop_
_entity_poly.entity_id
_entity_poly.type
_entity_poly.pdbx_seq_one_letter_code
_entity_poly.pdbx_strand_id
1 'polypeptide(L)'
;MDGWSITSRPGQPSPVRAGRLPRVQHHWSWTATAWSPGPAPLRIPAASRVHPLRHAGTGGLGMALEEELAMLTGERDDEEELPDLEMPVVGHNADLLSLFRQKEKDLVLAAKLGKALLERNQDLSKQYEKMHKDLNEKLEHLEQEKHELRRRLERREGEWEGRVAELETDVQQLQCELELHQVQLREADRDKTKAISELSEQNHRLLEQLSSHLVTTPQGHSRVVALLPPVKLLFRAELSLRQIRPGRLSSQQSTDTDSHQSYLRTGAAEVEKQLSTQVHSLRGDFREKSMSTRQHMTGLETLQAEIKMLSERKMELERRVHIMLEENELLQSTVDDFRERTLVLEKQCQEKDLQLRQSQLELQEVQVSHRQLTSRLEELSEEHSLHGLTPHPSSLLCEIEQSMEQEEQEQEREQLRLQLWEAYCEVRSLCSHLRGNDITDSALSTDSSMDDSSETSSAKDVPTGSLHTGLLELRRLTQNLLDGNESTGSRRSDEEALEEQVRKMGEELREVRELHEAEQDKTRSGQGELLQLHNQMALLSVEMCSLREDNQRMRVMAEIREPSEQLQSAIRDRDDAIAKKKAVEMELAKCKIDIMSLNSQLLDAIQQKLNLSQQLEAWQDDMHRVIDQQLMDKHQDEWRSAPPSLSRAHGSQSSRRAHRISDQDKRLFSFFKKN
;
A
#
# COMPACT_ATOMS: atom_id res chain seq x y z
N MET A 1 42.57 -60.73 26.42
CA MET A 1 41.16 -60.34 26.30
C MET A 1 40.97 -59.14 27.20
N ASP A 2 40.84 -57.98 26.54
CA ASP A 2 40.25 -56.69 26.89
C ASP A 2 40.74 -55.98 28.18
N GLY A 3 41.23 -54.74 28.19
CA GLY A 3 41.16 -53.71 27.15
C GLY A 3 41.22 -52.29 27.75
N TRP A 4 42.35 -51.92 28.37
CA TRP A 4 42.90 -50.56 28.56
C TRP A 4 42.06 -49.48 29.26
N SER A 5 42.48 -49.10 30.48
CA SER A 5 42.17 -47.82 31.13
C SER A 5 43.49 -47.15 31.51
N ILE A 6 43.81 -46.00 30.91
CA ILE A 6 44.93 -45.15 31.31
C ILE A 6 44.39 -43.77 31.68
N THR A 7 44.60 -43.44 32.94
CA THR A 7 44.46 -42.14 33.60
C THR A 7 45.44 -41.12 33.03
N SER A 8 45.01 -39.87 32.82
CA SER A 8 45.90 -38.72 32.70
C SER A 8 45.20 -37.41 33.06
N ARG A 9 45.82 -36.67 33.97
CA ARG A 9 45.62 -35.26 34.34
C ARG A 9 47.04 -34.69 34.54
N PRO A 10 47.24 -33.36 34.59
CA PRO A 10 47.14 -32.36 33.52
C PRO A 10 48.49 -31.67 33.26
N GLY A 11 48.63 -31.00 32.11
CA GLY A 11 49.79 -30.13 31.80
C GLY A 11 49.32 -28.86 31.08
N GLN A 12 49.86 -27.71 31.51
CA GLN A 12 49.67 -26.38 30.89
C GLN A 12 50.06 -26.39 29.40
N PRO A 13 49.66 -25.35 28.63
CA PRO A 13 50.72 -24.46 28.12
C PRO A 13 50.33 -22.97 27.95
N SER A 14 51.37 -22.15 27.94
CA SER A 14 51.42 -20.75 27.49
C SER A 14 52.09 -20.66 26.08
N PRO A 15 52.27 -19.48 25.46
CA PRO A 15 51.76 -19.16 24.11
C PRO A 15 52.81 -19.30 22.98
N VAL A 16 52.34 -19.53 21.74
CA VAL A 16 53.18 -19.51 20.51
C VAL A 16 52.69 -18.45 19.53
N ARG A 17 53.68 -17.91 18.82
CA ARG A 17 53.80 -16.64 18.12
C ARG A 17 53.33 -16.69 16.66
N ALA A 18 52.67 -15.61 16.25
CA ALA A 18 52.59 -14.93 14.95
C ALA A 18 52.98 -15.64 13.63
N GLY A 19 52.04 -15.61 12.68
CA GLY A 19 52.24 -15.62 11.23
C GLY A 19 51.29 -14.63 10.56
N ARG A 20 51.84 -13.74 9.72
CA ARG A 20 51.26 -12.53 9.08
C ARG A 20 50.14 -12.81 8.07
N LEU A 21 49.27 -11.82 7.85
CA LEU A 21 48.77 -11.34 6.54
C LEU A 21 48.33 -9.84 6.65
N PRO A 22 48.22 -9.08 5.53
CA PRO A 22 48.64 -7.68 5.46
C PRO A 22 47.54 -6.62 5.65
N ARG A 23 48.03 -5.40 5.86
CA ARG A 23 47.35 -4.12 6.09
C ARG A 23 46.84 -3.52 4.77
N VAL A 24 45.56 -3.17 4.70
CA VAL A 24 45.04 -2.13 3.80
C VAL A 24 44.32 -1.09 4.66
N GLN A 25 44.74 0.16 4.48
CA GLN A 25 44.29 1.34 5.20
C GLN A 25 42.96 1.84 4.65
N HIS A 26 42.02 2.21 5.52
CA HIS A 26 41.05 3.24 5.19
C HIS A 26 41.04 4.29 6.31
N HIS A 27 41.36 5.51 5.88
CA HIS A 27 41.32 6.74 6.64
C HIS A 27 39.88 7.03 7.13
N TRP A 28 39.75 7.41 8.40
CA TRP A 28 38.59 8.15 8.89
C TRP A 28 38.98 9.62 8.94
N SER A 29 38.44 10.43 8.03
CA SER A 29 38.52 11.88 8.09
C SER A 29 37.44 12.39 9.05
N TRP A 30 37.88 13.00 10.15
CA TRP A 30 37.05 13.90 10.93
C TRP A 30 37.06 15.27 10.24
N THR A 31 35.88 15.82 9.97
CA THR A 31 35.72 17.26 9.75
C THR A 31 34.67 17.78 10.73
N ALA A 32 35.13 18.61 11.65
CA ALA A 32 34.31 19.43 12.51
C ALA A 32 33.91 20.69 11.74
N THR A 33 32.63 21.08 11.78
CA THR A 33 32.24 22.47 11.53
C THR A 33 31.00 22.83 12.36
N ALA A 34 31.31 23.51 13.47
CA ALA A 34 30.58 24.59 14.15
C ALA A 34 29.06 24.49 14.38
N TRP A 35 28.70 24.36 15.66
CA TRP A 35 27.51 24.97 16.24
C TRP A 35 27.68 26.48 16.39
N SER A 36 26.61 27.23 16.12
CA SER A 36 26.26 28.49 16.78
C SER A 36 24.79 28.87 16.50
N PRO A 37 24.19 29.74 17.33
CA PRO A 37 22.89 29.49 17.97
C PRO A 37 21.73 30.31 17.40
N GLY A 38 20.49 29.93 17.74
CA GLY A 38 19.26 30.56 17.24
C GLY A 38 19.01 32.00 17.73
N PRO A 39 17.98 32.65 17.16
CA PRO A 39 17.00 33.32 18.01
C PRO A 39 15.52 33.11 17.61
N ALA A 40 14.69 33.51 18.58
CA ALA A 40 13.24 33.52 18.80
C ALA A 40 12.29 33.96 17.64
N PRO A 41 10.95 33.80 17.82
CA PRO A 41 9.95 33.69 16.75
C PRO A 41 9.23 35.02 16.45
N LEU A 42 8.90 35.31 15.18
CA LEU A 42 7.93 36.35 14.83
C LEU A 42 7.20 36.13 13.48
N ARG A 43 5.87 36.27 13.59
CA ARG A 43 4.88 36.88 12.67
C ARG A 43 4.39 36.13 11.42
N ILE A 44 3.10 35.83 11.52
CA ILE A 44 2.06 35.79 10.48
C ILE A 44 2.24 36.92 9.44
N PRO A 45 1.99 36.63 8.16
CA PRO A 45 1.17 37.52 7.35
C PRO A 45 -0.05 36.79 6.77
N ALA A 46 -1.15 37.54 6.76
CA ALA A 46 -2.45 37.15 6.28
C ALA A 46 -2.51 36.98 4.76
N ALA A 47 -3.49 36.19 4.34
CA ALA A 47 -4.32 36.29 3.14
C ALA A 47 -3.81 37.15 1.97
N SER A 48 -3.69 36.54 0.78
CA SER A 48 -4.33 37.02 -0.46
C SER A 48 -3.94 36.18 -1.68
N ARG A 49 -4.91 36.03 -2.59
CA ARG A 49 -4.82 35.68 -4.02
C ARG A 49 -4.75 34.21 -4.42
N VAL A 50 -5.97 33.67 -4.49
CA VAL A 50 -6.46 32.82 -5.58
C VAL A 50 -6.04 33.37 -6.95
N HIS A 51 -5.47 32.51 -7.81
CA HIS A 51 -5.57 32.63 -9.26
C HIS A 51 -5.86 31.26 -9.88
N PRO A 52 -6.70 31.19 -10.93
CA PRO A 52 -7.32 29.95 -11.37
C PRO A 52 -6.50 29.24 -12.45
N LEU A 53 -6.67 27.91 -12.48
CA LEU A 53 -6.18 27.04 -13.54
C LEU A 53 -6.79 27.42 -14.90
N ARG A 54 -5.91 27.45 -15.91
CA ARG A 54 -6.22 27.50 -17.34
C ARG A 54 -6.98 26.23 -17.75
N HIS A 55 -8.21 26.39 -18.23
CA HIS A 55 -8.91 25.38 -19.01
C HIS A 55 -8.34 25.31 -20.43
N ALA A 56 -8.12 24.08 -20.91
CA ALA A 56 -8.02 23.76 -22.31
C ALA A 56 -9.43 23.48 -22.88
N GLY A 57 -9.67 23.97 -24.11
CA GLY A 57 -10.60 23.38 -25.08
C GLY A 57 -12.06 23.81 -25.00
N THR A 58 -12.46 24.80 -25.80
CA THR A 58 -13.78 24.81 -26.48
C THR A 58 -13.73 25.78 -27.68
N GLY A 59 -12.89 25.45 -28.67
CA GLY A 59 -13.01 26.02 -30.01
C GLY A 59 -14.23 25.40 -30.69
N GLY A 60 -15.23 26.21 -30.98
CA GLY A 60 -16.50 25.73 -31.55
C GLY A 60 -17.64 26.75 -31.51
N LEU A 61 -17.45 27.88 -30.83
CA LEU A 61 -18.50 28.92 -30.71
C LEU A 61 -18.34 30.08 -31.69
N GLY A 62 -17.29 30.11 -32.52
CA GLY A 62 -17.05 31.18 -33.48
C GLY A 62 -17.90 31.09 -34.75
N MET A 63 -18.15 29.87 -35.24
CA MET A 63 -18.83 29.66 -36.53
C MET A 63 -20.36 29.75 -36.43
N ALA A 64 -20.94 29.36 -35.29
CA ALA A 64 -22.39 29.40 -35.09
C ALA A 64 -22.93 30.84 -34.91
N LEU A 65 -22.07 31.79 -34.53
CA LEU A 65 -22.44 33.20 -34.38
C LEU A 65 -22.53 33.94 -35.73
N GLU A 66 -21.77 33.54 -36.74
CA GLU A 66 -21.87 34.13 -38.09
C GLU A 66 -23.06 33.57 -38.86
N GLU A 67 -23.38 32.29 -38.69
CA GLU A 67 -24.49 31.63 -39.39
C GLU A 67 -25.88 32.04 -38.84
N GLU A 68 -26.01 32.29 -37.54
CA GLU A 68 -27.23 32.84 -36.92
C GLU A 68 -27.43 34.34 -37.19
N LEU A 69 -26.35 35.12 -37.35
CA LEU A 69 -26.43 36.54 -37.70
C LEU A 69 -26.85 36.78 -39.16
N ALA A 70 -26.53 35.85 -40.08
CA ALA A 70 -26.94 35.93 -41.49
C ALA A 70 -28.42 35.54 -41.72
N MET A 71 -28.96 34.65 -40.89
CA MET A 71 -30.37 34.22 -40.97
C MET A 71 -31.35 35.25 -40.38
N LEU A 72 -30.92 36.06 -39.41
CA LEU A 72 -31.78 37.05 -38.73
C LEU A 72 -31.78 38.44 -39.39
N THR A 73 -31.02 38.65 -40.46
CA THR A 73 -31.11 39.86 -41.31
C THR A 73 -32.11 39.70 -42.47
N GLY A 74 -32.75 38.53 -42.61
CA GLY A 74 -33.57 38.18 -43.79
C GLY A 74 -35.08 38.31 -43.65
N GLU A 75 -35.65 38.63 -42.48
CA GLU A 75 -37.11 38.64 -42.34
C GLU A 75 -37.68 39.88 -41.62
N ARG A 76 -38.64 40.49 -42.32
CA ARG A 76 -39.65 41.50 -41.92
C ARG A 76 -39.33 42.97 -42.21
N ASP A 77 -39.44 43.28 -43.50
CA ASP A 77 -39.97 44.57 -43.96
C ASP A 77 -41.49 44.54 -43.87
N ASP A 78 -42.06 45.07 -42.80
CA ASP A 78 -43.45 45.50 -42.70
C ASP A 78 -43.44 46.75 -41.83
N GLU A 79 -43.63 47.95 -42.39
CA GLU A 79 -44.45 49.05 -41.85
C GLU A 79 -44.53 50.23 -42.85
N GLU A 80 -45.74 50.38 -43.39
CA GLU A 80 -46.49 51.61 -43.73
C GLU A 80 -45.82 52.78 -44.50
N GLU A 81 -46.26 52.93 -45.75
CA GLU A 81 -46.30 54.21 -46.47
C GLU A 81 -47.39 55.14 -45.89
N LEU A 82 -47.04 56.40 -45.60
CA LEU A 82 -47.95 57.56 -45.71
C LEU A 82 -47.13 58.85 -46.00
N PRO A 83 -47.65 59.79 -46.82
CA PRO A 83 -46.89 60.85 -47.45
C PRO A 83 -47.01 62.20 -46.70
N ASP A 84 -46.02 63.09 -46.81
CA ASP A 84 -46.26 64.48 -47.23
C ASP A 84 -45.00 65.40 -47.23
N LEU A 85 -44.94 66.17 -48.32
CA LEU A 85 -44.39 67.51 -48.53
C LEU A 85 -42.90 67.82 -48.36
N GLU A 86 -42.30 68.17 -49.51
CA GLU A 86 -40.99 68.82 -49.67
C GLU A 86 -40.91 70.23 -49.02
N MET A 87 -39.78 70.53 -48.37
CA MET A 87 -39.15 71.86 -48.27
C MET A 87 -37.62 71.69 -48.09
N PRO A 88 -36.76 72.56 -48.67
CA PRO A 88 -35.33 72.33 -48.79
C PRO A 88 -34.58 72.75 -47.51
N VAL A 89 -34.49 71.82 -46.54
CA VAL A 89 -33.50 71.85 -45.43
C VAL A 89 -32.80 70.48 -45.33
N VAL A 90 -32.79 69.74 -46.44
CA VAL A 90 -32.78 68.27 -46.49
C VAL A 90 -31.46 67.58 -46.10
N GLY A 91 -30.36 68.32 -45.86
CA GLY A 91 -29.11 67.68 -45.40
C GLY A 91 -29.11 67.31 -43.92
N HIS A 92 -29.16 68.32 -43.04
CA HIS A 92 -28.95 68.13 -41.60
C HIS A 92 -30.07 67.36 -40.90
N ASN A 93 -31.33 67.50 -41.32
CA ASN A 93 -32.45 66.79 -40.70
C ASN A 93 -32.53 65.32 -41.14
N ALA A 94 -32.16 65.01 -42.40
CA ALA A 94 -32.03 63.62 -42.86
C ALA A 94 -30.84 62.92 -42.20
N ASP A 95 -29.72 63.64 -42.00
CA ASP A 95 -28.57 63.16 -41.25
C ASP A 95 -28.90 62.96 -39.75
N LEU A 96 -29.72 63.83 -39.14
CA LEU A 96 -30.17 63.65 -37.76
C LEU A 96 -31.09 62.43 -37.60
N LEU A 97 -32.04 62.24 -38.53
CA LEU A 97 -32.97 61.11 -38.51
C LEU A 97 -32.26 59.77 -38.79
N SER A 98 -31.29 59.75 -39.70
CA SER A 98 -30.45 58.57 -39.94
C SER A 98 -29.57 58.25 -38.73
N LEU A 99 -29.03 59.27 -38.05
CA LEU A 99 -28.30 59.10 -36.78
C LEU A 99 -29.21 58.55 -35.67
N PHE A 100 -30.45 59.02 -35.56
CA PHE A 100 -31.43 58.48 -34.60
C PHE A 100 -31.74 57.02 -34.88
N ARG A 101 -32.02 56.65 -36.14
CA ARG A 101 -32.22 55.26 -36.53
C ARG A 101 -31.00 54.38 -36.26
N GLN A 102 -29.78 54.91 -36.47
CA GLN A 102 -28.56 54.20 -36.13
C GLN A 102 -28.43 54.00 -34.62
N LYS A 103 -28.71 55.04 -33.82
CA LYS A 103 -28.69 54.93 -32.35
C LYS A 103 -29.73 53.97 -31.81
N GLU A 104 -30.91 53.91 -32.43
CA GLU A 104 -31.96 52.97 -32.07
C GLU A 104 -31.56 51.52 -32.39
N LYS A 105 -30.94 51.28 -33.57
CA LYS A 105 -30.32 50.00 -33.92
C LYS A 105 -29.23 49.60 -32.93
N ASP A 106 -28.33 50.52 -32.58
CA ASP A 106 -27.24 50.28 -31.62
C ASP A 106 -27.80 49.94 -30.22
N LEU A 107 -28.88 50.60 -29.78
CA LEU A 107 -29.53 50.36 -28.48
C LEU A 107 -30.19 48.97 -28.45
N VAL A 108 -30.85 48.58 -29.54
CA VAL A 108 -31.43 47.24 -29.72
C VAL A 108 -30.34 46.18 -29.73
N LEU A 109 -29.23 46.40 -30.44
CA LEU A 109 -28.09 45.49 -30.46
C LEU A 109 -27.46 45.34 -29.08
N ALA A 110 -27.27 46.44 -28.34
CA ALA A 110 -26.78 46.42 -26.97
C ALA A 110 -27.72 45.66 -26.02
N ALA A 111 -29.04 45.81 -26.17
CA ALA A 111 -30.02 45.06 -25.40
C ALA A 111 -30.00 43.55 -25.74
N LYS A 112 -29.86 43.20 -27.02
CA LYS A 112 -29.70 41.80 -27.48
C LYS A 112 -28.42 41.18 -26.92
N LEU A 113 -27.30 41.90 -26.96
CA LEU A 113 -26.03 41.46 -26.36
C LEU A 113 -26.15 41.31 -24.84
N GLY A 114 -26.81 42.26 -24.17
CA GLY A 114 -27.10 42.20 -22.74
C GLY A 114 -27.94 40.98 -22.37
N LYS A 115 -28.97 40.65 -23.17
CA LYS A 115 -29.78 39.44 -23.00
C LYS A 115 -28.95 38.16 -23.18
N ALA A 116 -28.13 38.08 -24.23
CA ALA A 116 -27.25 36.94 -24.45
C ALA A 116 -26.22 36.75 -23.31
N LEU A 117 -25.68 37.85 -22.78
CA LEU A 117 -24.80 37.81 -21.60
C LEU A 117 -25.54 37.32 -20.34
N LEU A 118 -26.78 37.76 -20.13
CA LEU A 118 -27.61 37.30 -19.01
C LEU A 118 -27.94 35.81 -19.11
N GLU A 119 -28.32 35.33 -20.29
CA GLU A 119 -28.56 33.90 -20.54
C GLU A 119 -27.30 33.07 -20.28
N ARG A 120 -26.14 33.51 -20.76
CA ARG A 120 -24.86 32.85 -20.50
C ARG A 120 -24.51 32.84 -18.99
N ASN A 121 -24.79 33.92 -18.28
CA ASN A 121 -24.58 33.99 -16.83
C ASN A 121 -25.54 33.07 -16.07
N GLN A 122 -26.79 32.96 -16.54
CA GLN A 122 -27.77 32.04 -15.98
C GLN A 122 -27.36 30.58 -16.19
N ASP A 123 -26.83 30.23 -17.36
CA ASP A 123 -26.34 28.87 -17.64
C ASP A 123 -25.08 28.53 -16.85
N LEU A 124 -24.15 29.49 -16.69
CA LEU A 124 -23.03 29.34 -15.77
C LEU A 124 -23.51 29.12 -14.33
N SER A 125 -24.54 29.85 -13.88
CA SER A 125 -25.12 29.66 -12.54
C SER A 125 -25.73 28.27 -12.38
N LYS A 126 -26.47 27.76 -13.36
CA LYS A 126 -26.98 26.38 -13.36
C LYS A 126 -25.86 25.35 -13.33
N GLN A 127 -24.77 25.58 -14.07
CA GLN A 127 -23.59 24.71 -14.05
C GLN A 127 -22.92 24.71 -12.67
N TYR A 128 -22.80 25.87 -12.02
CA TYR A 128 -22.30 25.95 -10.65
C TYR A 128 -23.19 25.24 -9.64
N GLU A 129 -24.52 25.39 -9.75
CA GLU A 129 -25.47 24.67 -8.91
C GLU A 129 -25.38 23.15 -9.11
N LYS A 130 -25.23 22.70 -10.36
CA LYS A 130 -25.04 21.27 -10.66
C LYS A 130 -23.73 20.76 -10.07
N MET A 131 -22.62 21.45 -10.32
CA MET A 131 -21.33 21.10 -9.72
C MET A 131 -21.38 21.08 -8.20
N HIS A 132 -22.11 22.02 -7.57
CA HIS A 132 -22.26 22.07 -6.13
C HIS A 132 -23.09 20.89 -5.60
N LYS A 133 -24.14 20.46 -6.31
CA LYS A 133 -24.91 19.25 -5.97
C LYS A 133 -24.04 18.00 -6.08
N ASP A 134 -23.31 17.85 -7.20
CA ASP A 134 -22.41 16.70 -7.41
C ASP A 134 -21.30 16.64 -6.34
N LEU A 135 -20.78 17.79 -5.90
CA LEU A 135 -19.82 17.87 -4.80
C LEU A 135 -20.46 17.49 -3.46
N ASN A 136 -21.69 17.92 -3.20
CA ASN A 136 -22.41 17.59 -1.97
C ASN A 136 -22.74 16.09 -1.88
N GLU A 137 -23.18 15.47 -2.98
CA GLU A 137 -23.44 14.03 -3.06
C GLU A 137 -22.17 13.20 -2.83
N LYS A 138 -21.02 13.66 -3.33
CA LYS A 138 -19.71 13.03 -3.06
C LYS A 138 -19.30 13.18 -1.61
N LEU A 139 -19.54 14.34 -0.99
CA LEU A 139 -19.29 14.54 0.44
C LEU A 139 -20.16 13.59 1.29
N GLU A 140 -21.44 13.46 0.96
CA GLU A 140 -22.36 12.55 1.65
C GLU A 140 -21.91 11.08 1.53
N HIS A 141 -21.47 10.64 0.34
CA HIS A 141 -20.92 9.29 0.16
C HIS A 141 -19.66 9.06 1.00
N LEU A 142 -18.73 10.01 1.00
CA LEU A 142 -17.50 9.91 1.81
C LEU A 142 -17.81 9.89 3.31
N GLU A 143 -18.80 10.65 3.76
CA GLU A 143 -19.26 10.63 5.15
C GLU A 143 -19.88 9.28 5.52
N GLN A 144 -20.71 8.71 4.64
CA GLN A 144 -21.30 7.38 4.82
C GLN A 144 -20.21 6.30 4.90
N GLU A 145 -19.29 6.26 3.93
CA GLU A 145 -18.17 5.31 3.91
C GLU A 145 -17.31 5.43 5.17
N LYS A 146 -17.00 6.66 5.60
CA LYS A 146 -16.28 6.94 6.84
C LYS A 146 -17.01 6.39 8.07
N HIS A 147 -18.33 6.57 8.17
CA HIS A 147 -19.13 6.02 9.26
C HIS A 147 -19.24 4.49 9.20
N GLU A 148 -19.29 3.90 8.01
CA GLU A 148 -19.24 2.45 7.83
C GLU A 148 -17.90 1.85 8.22
N LEU A 149 -16.80 2.45 7.77
CA LEU A 149 -15.44 2.01 8.08
C LEU A 149 -15.17 2.06 9.58
N ARG A 150 -15.58 3.13 10.27
CA ARG A 150 -15.51 3.19 11.74
C ARG A 150 -16.26 2.05 12.41
N ARG A 151 -17.52 1.81 12.02
CA ARG A 151 -18.30 0.69 12.57
C ARG A 151 -17.72 -0.68 12.23
N ARG A 152 -17.03 -0.82 11.10
CA ARG A 152 -16.32 -2.07 10.75
C ARG A 152 -15.07 -2.24 11.61
N LEU A 153 -14.33 -1.16 11.87
CA LEU A 153 -13.17 -1.17 12.74
C LEU A 153 -13.57 -1.47 14.19
N GLU A 154 -14.56 -0.77 14.75
CA GLU A 154 -15.08 -1.02 16.10
C GLU A 154 -15.55 -2.46 16.28
N ARG A 155 -16.21 -3.04 15.26
CA ARG A 155 -16.59 -4.47 15.30
C ARG A 155 -15.37 -5.40 15.33
N ARG A 156 -14.37 -5.15 14.48
CA ARG A 156 -13.14 -5.95 14.47
C ARG A 156 -12.36 -5.79 15.76
N GLU A 157 -12.27 -4.57 16.29
CA GLU A 157 -11.67 -4.26 17.59
C GLU A 157 -12.36 -5.06 18.70
N GLY A 158 -13.69 -5.03 18.77
CA GLY A 158 -14.45 -5.83 19.73
C GLY A 158 -14.24 -7.34 19.59
N GLU A 159 -14.12 -7.86 18.36
CA GLU A 159 -13.75 -9.28 18.15
C GLU A 159 -12.34 -9.59 18.64
N TRP A 160 -11.37 -8.69 18.41
CA TRP A 160 -9.99 -8.86 18.89
C TRP A 160 -9.91 -8.74 20.42
N GLU A 161 -10.62 -7.80 21.02
CA GLU A 161 -10.77 -7.70 22.48
C GLU A 161 -11.36 -8.99 23.06
N GLY A 162 -12.37 -9.58 22.40
CA GLY A 162 -12.92 -10.88 22.76
C GLY A 162 -11.89 -12.01 22.69
N ARG A 163 -11.14 -12.12 21.58
CA ARG A 163 -10.07 -13.13 21.44
C ARG A 163 -8.96 -12.95 22.48
N VAL A 164 -8.60 -11.72 22.81
CA VAL A 164 -7.62 -11.41 23.87
C VAL A 164 -8.16 -11.85 25.22
N ALA A 165 -9.41 -11.51 25.56
CA ALA A 165 -10.03 -11.91 26.82
C ALA A 165 -10.10 -13.44 26.97
N GLU A 166 -10.45 -14.18 25.90
CA GLU A 166 -10.41 -15.64 25.89
C GLU A 166 -9.01 -16.16 26.22
N LEU A 167 -7.98 -15.67 25.52
CA LEU A 167 -6.60 -16.07 25.76
C LEU A 167 -6.09 -15.69 27.16
N GLU A 168 -6.50 -14.53 27.68
CA GLU A 168 -6.19 -14.13 29.06
C GLU A 168 -6.80 -15.10 30.07
N THR A 169 -8.05 -15.54 29.86
CA THR A 169 -8.68 -16.54 30.72
C THR A 169 -8.01 -17.92 30.60
N ASP A 170 -7.63 -18.34 29.40
CA ASP A 170 -6.91 -19.59 29.19
C ASP A 170 -5.53 -19.57 29.89
N VAL A 171 -4.80 -18.45 29.80
CA VAL A 171 -3.52 -18.27 30.51
C VAL A 171 -3.71 -18.33 32.02
N GLN A 172 -4.74 -17.67 32.56
CA GLN A 172 -5.05 -17.71 34.00
C GLN A 172 -5.41 -19.12 34.47
N GLN A 173 -6.19 -19.87 33.68
CA GLN A 173 -6.54 -21.26 33.97
C GLN A 173 -5.30 -22.15 33.98
N LEU A 174 -4.46 -22.05 32.95
CA LEU A 174 -3.20 -22.82 32.86
C LEU A 174 -2.24 -22.48 34.01
N GLN A 175 -2.19 -21.23 34.46
CA GLN A 175 -1.42 -20.82 35.64
C GLN A 175 -1.97 -21.47 36.91
N CYS A 176 -3.29 -21.45 37.12
CA CYS A 176 -3.91 -22.08 38.28
C CYS A 176 -3.70 -23.61 38.30
N GLU A 177 -3.84 -24.28 37.16
CA GLU A 177 -3.57 -25.71 37.02
C GLU A 177 -2.10 -26.05 37.28
N LEU A 178 -1.18 -25.24 36.74
CA LEU A 178 0.25 -25.41 36.98
C LEU A 178 0.58 -25.26 38.47
N GLU A 179 0.05 -24.24 39.13
CA GLU A 179 0.23 -24.03 40.57
C GLU A 179 -0.33 -25.20 41.39
N LEU A 180 -1.53 -25.67 41.05
CA LEU A 180 -2.15 -26.83 41.70
C LEU A 180 -1.29 -28.08 41.56
N HIS A 181 -0.83 -28.39 40.34
CA HIS A 181 0.06 -29.53 40.09
C HIS A 181 1.38 -29.41 40.84
N GLN A 182 1.96 -28.21 40.92
CA GLN A 182 3.18 -28.00 41.70
C GLN A 182 2.95 -28.22 43.21
N VAL A 183 1.81 -27.80 43.75
CA VAL A 183 1.46 -28.05 45.16
C VAL A 183 1.27 -29.55 45.40
N GLN A 184 0.53 -30.24 44.53
CA GLN A 184 0.32 -31.70 44.60
C GLN A 184 1.65 -32.47 44.56
N LEU A 185 2.58 -32.09 43.67
CA LEU A 185 3.90 -32.72 43.61
C LEU A 185 4.70 -32.50 44.91
N ARG A 186 4.67 -31.28 45.47
CA ARG A 186 5.32 -30.99 46.76
C ARG A 186 4.71 -31.77 47.91
N GLU A 187 3.39 -31.94 47.94
CA GLU A 187 2.70 -32.76 48.95
C GLU A 187 3.04 -34.23 48.80
N ALA A 188 3.00 -34.78 47.58
CA ALA A 188 3.40 -36.15 47.31
C ALA A 188 4.85 -36.42 47.72
N ASP A 189 5.77 -35.49 47.47
CA ASP A 189 7.16 -35.63 47.91
C ASP A 189 7.31 -35.55 49.42
N ARG A 190 6.54 -34.68 50.10
CA ARG A 190 6.48 -34.68 51.57
C ARG A 190 6.00 -36.03 52.10
N ASP A 191 4.94 -36.60 51.53
CA ASP A 191 4.41 -37.88 51.99
C ASP A 191 5.36 -39.05 51.70
N LYS A 192 6.05 -39.03 50.54
CA LYS A 192 7.16 -39.97 50.28
C LYS A 192 8.27 -39.84 51.33
N THR A 193 8.68 -38.62 51.69
CA THR A 193 9.74 -38.42 52.70
C THR A 193 9.31 -38.91 54.08
N LYS A 194 8.04 -38.69 54.48
CA LYS A 194 7.48 -39.24 55.73
C LYS A 194 7.52 -40.77 55.71
N ALA A 195 7.03 -41.41 54.64
CA ALA A 195 7.07 -42.87 54.51
C ALA A 195 8.50 -43.43 54.54
N ILE A 196 9.46 -42.77 53.87
CA ILE A 196 10.88 -43.14 53.95
C ILE A 196 11.40 -43.01 55.38
N SER A 197 11.08 -41.93 56.09
CA SER A 197 11.51 -41.73 57.47
C SER A 197 10.94 -42.80 58.42
N GLU A 198 9.66 -43.14 58.28
CA GLU A 198 8.99 -44.20 59.06
C GLU A 198 9.62 -45.57 58.80
N LEU A 199 9.86 -45.91 57.52
CA LEU A 199 10.54 -47.15 57.14
C LEU A 199 11.99 -47.19 57.66
N SER A 200 12.70 -46.06 57.62
CA SER A 200 14.05 -45.95 58.14
C SER A 200 14.10 -46.13 59.66
N GLU A 201 13.13 -45.57 60.38
CA GLU A 201 13.02 -45.69 61.83
C GLU A 201 12.65 -47.12 62.24
N GLN A 202 11.73 -47.76 61.52
CA GLN A 202 11.41 -49.18 61.70
C GLN A 202 12.63 -50.07 61.49
N ASN A 203 13.39 -49.85 60.41
CA ASN A 203 14.64 -50.57 60.15
C ASN A 203 15.68 -50.33 61.24
N HIS A 204 15.82 -49.10 61.73
CA HIS A 204 16.73 -48.80 62.83
C HIS A 204 16.33 -49.52 64.13
N ARG A 205 15.04 -49.48 64.50
CA ARG A 205 14.51 -50.21 65.67
C ARG A 205 14.74 -51.71 65.57
N LEU A 206 14.53 -52.31 64.38
CA LEU A 206 14.80 -53.73 64.14
C LEU A 206 16.29 -54.06 64.25
N LEU A 207 17.16 -53.20 63.70
CA LEU A 207 18.62 -53.35 63.84
C LEU A 207 19.07 -53.23 65.30
N GLU A 208 18.52 -52.28 66.07
CA GLU A 208 18.79 -52.14 67.50
C GLU A 208 18.36 -53.40 68.26
N GLN A 209 17.16 -53.93 68.00
CA GLN A 209 16.71 -55.20 68.57
C GLN A 209 17.67 -56.34 68.25
N LEU A 210 18.05 -56.52 66.99
CA LEU A 210 19.03 -57.54 66.58
C LEU A 210 20.40 -57.34 67.27
N SER A 211 20.89 -56.11 67.35
CA SER A 211 22.16 -55.78 68.02
C SER A 211 22.08 -56.08 69.53
N SER A 212 20.96 -55.76 70.18
CA SER A 212 20.74 -56.05 71.59
C SER A 212 20.69 -57.56 71.86
N HIS A 213 20.08 -58.34 70.96
CA HIS A 213 20.09 -59.81 71.03
C HIS A 213 21.50 -60.38 70.82
N LEU A 214 22.30 -59.78 69.93
CA LEU A 214 23.71 -60.17 69.72
C LEU A 214 24.61 -59.80 70.91
N VAL A 215 24.40 -58.65 71.56
CA VAL A 215 25.20 -58.18 72.70
C VAL A 215 24.82 -58.88 74.02
N THR A 216 23.55 -59.24 74.20
CA THR A 216 23.06 -59.91 75.43
C THR A 216 23.27 -61.42 75.45
N THR A 217 23.76 -62.03 74.37
CA THR A 217 23.99 -63.48 74.28
C THR A 217 25.46 -63.84 74.02
N PRO A 218 26.32 -63.96 75.05
CA PRO A 218 27.66 -64.55 74.89
C PRO A 218 27.62 -66.05 74.51
N GLN A 219 26.43 -66.66 74.46
CA GLN A 219 26.21 -68.05 74.02
C GLN A 219 25.69 -68.17 72.57
N GLY A 220 25.56 -67.07 71.83
CA GLY A 220 25.05 -67.05 70.45
C GLY A 220 25.92 -67.81 69.45
N HIS A 221 27.24 -67.90 69.67
CA HIS A 221 28.13 -68.65 68.78
C HIS A 221 27.89 -70.18 68.81
N SER A 222 27.29 -70.75 69.87
CA SER A 222 27.05 -72.20 69.95
C SER A 222 25.68 -72.65 69.42
N ARG A 223 24.73 -71.75 69.14
CA ARG A 223 23.38 -72.13 68.67
C ARG A 223 23.19 -72.07 67.16
N VAL A 224 24.11 -71.44 66.42
CA VAL A 224 24.04 -71.30 64.95
C VAL A 224 24.46 -72.59 64.22
N VAL A 225 25.05 -73.57 64.92
CA VAL A 225 25.38 -74.90 64.33
C VAL A 225 24.18 -75.87 64.34
N ALA A 226 23.08 -75.56 65.03
CA ALA A 226 22.06 -76.57 65.29
C ALA A 226 20.83 -76.57 64.37
N LEU A 227 20.56 -75.57 63.53
CA LEU A 227 19.26 -75.50 62.85
C LEU A 227 19.28 -74.93 61.42
N LEU A 228 19.50 -75.81 60.45
CA LEU A 228 18.83 -75.83 59.13
C LEU A 228 18.71 -77.32 58.68
N PRO A 229 17.73 -77.72 57.83
CA PRO A 229 16.61 -78.59 58.18
C PRO A 229 16.67 -79.97 57.44
N PRO A 230 15.71 -80.91 57.67
CA PRO A 230 14.64 -81.01 56.67
C PRO A 230 13.27 -81.49 57.20
N VAL A 231 12.23 -81.11 56.46
CA VAL A 231 10.90 -81.72 56.39
C VAL A 231 10.99 -83.26 56.47
N LYS A 232 10.70 -83.89 57.63
CA LYS A 232 10.39 -85.35 57.76
C LYS A 232 10.03 -85.90 59.17
N LEU A 233 9.35 -85.16 60.05
CA LEU A 233 8.86 -85.72 61.33
C LEU A 233 7.43 -85.31 61.71
N LEU A 234 6.48 -85.54 60.80
CA LEU A 234 5.06 -85.78 61.16
C LEU A 234 4.51 -86.96 60.35
N PHE A 235 5.32 -88.01 60.23
CA PHE A 235 4.86 -89.33 59.87
C PHE A 235 5.71 -90.33 60.64
N ARG A 236 5.07 -91.08 61.55
CA ARG A 236 5.51 -92.39 62.10
C ARG A 236 6.25 -92.43 63.45
N ALA A 237 5.52 -92.15 64.52
CA ALA A 237 5.44 -92.93 65.76
C ALA A 237 4.18 -92.42 66.50
N GLU A 238 3.14 -93.18 66.82
CA GLU A 238 3.05 -94.60 67.08
C GLU A 238 1.80 -95.20 66.43
N LEU A 239 2.03 -96.20 65.59
CA LEU A 239 1.16 -97.36 65.53
C LEU A 239 1.47 -98.20 66.77
N SER A 240 0.50 -98.34 67.66
CA SER A 240 0.38 -99.56 68.47
C SER A 240 -1.09 -99.80 68.85
N LEU A 241 -1.56 -100.95 68.37
CA LEU A 241 -2.68 -101.76 68.87
C LEU A 241 -4.09 -101.24 68.50
N ARG A 242 -4.68 -101.77 67.42
CA ARG A 242 -5.40 -103.06 67.32
C ARG A 242 -6.60 -103.19 68.25
N GLN A 243 -7.75 -103.26 67.57
CA GLN A 243 -8.90 -104.16 67.75
C GLN A 243 -9.54 -104.29 69.14
N ILE A 244 -10.87 -104.14 69.20
CA ILE A 244 -11.88 -105.16 69.56
C ILE A 244 -13.21 -104.45 69.99
N ARG A 245 -14.34 -104.94 69.44
CA ARG A 245 -15.77 -104.77 69.84
C ARG A 245 -15.98 -104.84 71.38
N PRO A 246 -17.15 -104.53 72.02
CA PRO A 246 -18.51 -104.84 71.54
C PRO A 246 -19.63 -103.88 72.01
N GLY A 247 -20.88 -104.16 71.63
CA GLY A 247 -22.05 -103.74 72.40
C GLY A 247 -22.49 -104.83 73.38
N ARG A 248 -22.83 -104.48 74.63
CA ARG A 248 -24.04 -104.87 75.39
C ARG A 248 -23.97 -104.43 76.87
N LEU A 249 -25.04 -103.75 77.27
CA LEU A 249 -25.83 -103.86 78.52
C LEU A 249 -25.20 -103.64 79.91
N SER A 250 -26.06 -102.99 80.71
CA SER A 250 -26.24 -103.00 82.16
C SER A 250 -25.37 -102.09 83.03
N SER A 251 -26.09 -101.19 83.69
CA SER A 251 -26.07 -100.80 85.11
C SER A 251 -24.76 -100.72 85.91
N GLN A 252 -24.81 -99.71 86.78
CA GLN A 252 -24.03 -99.47 88.00
C GLN A 252 -22.70 -98.71 87.87
N GLN A 253 -22.77 -97.45 88.30
CA GLN A 253 -21.89 -96.78 89.28
C GLN A 253 -20.38 -96.71 88.98
N SER A 254 -19.88 -95.50 88.65
CA SER A 254 -18.70 -94.90 89.33
C SER A 254 -18.49 -93.44 88.88
N THR A 255 -18.26 -92.53 89.84
CA THR A 255 -18.24 -91.06 89.70
C THR A 255 -16.84 -90.50 89.39
N ASP A 256 -16.21 -90.89 88.28
CA ASP A 256 -14.91 -90.31 87.86
C ASP A 256 -14.74 -90.09 86.34
N THR A 257 -15.78 -90.34 85.53
CA THR A 257 -15.73 -90.11 84.06
C THR A 257 -16.12 -88.70 83.64
N ASP A 258 -16.81 -87.94 84.50
CA ASP A 258 -17.31 -86.59 84.20
C ASP A 258 -16.19 -85.54 84.12
N SER A 259 -15.15 -85.67 84.94
CA SER A 259 -14.01 -84.75 84.92
C SER A 259 -13.26 -84.82 83.59
N HIS A 260 -12.89 -86.02 83.13
CA HIS A 260 -12.16 -86.19 81.87
C HIS A 260 -13.01 -85.88 80.62
N GLN A 261 -14.30 -86.20 80.61
CA GLN A 261 -15.20 -85.77 79.53
C GLN A 261 -15.41 -84.26 79.52
N SER A 262 -15.48 -83.61 80.69
CA SER A 262 -15.52 -82.15 80.81
C SER A 262 -14.26 -81.50 80.25
N TYR A 263 -13.07 -81.97 80.63
CA TYR A 263 -11.79 -81.43 80.13
C TYR A 263 -11.62 -81.58 78.61
N LEU A 264 -12.01 -82.72 78.04
CA LEU A 264 -11.99 -82.94 76.59
C LEU A 264 -13.02 -82.07 75.86
N ARG A 265 -14.21 -81.86 76.45
CA ARG A 265 -15.24 -80.98 75.88
C ARG A 265 -14.83 -79.51 75.94
N THR A 266 -14.18 -79.08 77.03
CA THR A 266 -13.63 -77.72 77.14
C THR A 266 -12.44 -77.51 76.21
N GLY A 267 -11.58 -78.52 76.04
CA GLY A 267 -10.47 -78.47 75.08
C GLY A 267 -10.95 -78.40 73.63
N ALA A 268 -11.96 -79.19 73.27
CA ALA A 268 -12.61 -79.12 71.96
C ALA A 268 -13.32 -77.78 71.73
N ALA A 269 -14.03 -77.26 72.74
CA ALA A 269 -14.70 -75.96 72.66
C ALA A 269 -13.70 -74.79 72.54
N GLU A 270 -12.55 -74.87 73.21
CA GLU A 270 -11.50 -73.85 73.10
C GLU A 270 -10.84 -73.89 71.70
N VAL A 271 -10.59 -75.07 71.15
CA VAL A 271 -10.11 -75.22 69.76
C VAL A 271 -11.15 -74.72 68.76
N GLU A 272 -12.44 -75.03 68.96
CA GLU A 272 -13.54 -74.54 68.12
C GLU A 272 -13.68 -73.00 68.19
N LYS A 273 -13.51 -72.42 69.39
CA LYS A 273 -13.48 -70.98 69.58
C LYS A 273 -12.26 -70.35 68.89
N GLN A 274 -11.09 -70.95 69.00
CA GLN A 274 -9.88 -70.50 68.30
C GLN A 274 -10.06 -70.55 66.78
N LEU A 275 -10.55 -71.66 66.24
CA LEU A 275 -10.88 -71.78 64.81
C LEU A 275 -11.94 -70.76 64.38
N SER A 276 -12.97 -70.53 65.20
CA SER A 276 -13.98 -69.51 64.95
C SER A 276 -13.37 -68.11 64.92
N THR A 277 -12.48 -67.76 65.85
CA THR A 277 -11.79 -66.46 65.83
C THR A 277 -10.89 -66.30 64.61
N GLN A 278 -10.17 -67.35 64.21
CA GLN A 278 -9.35 -67.34 62.99
C GLN A 278 -10.22 -67.16 61.74
N VAL A 279 -11.35 -67.86 61.64
CA VAL A 279 -12.30 -67.67 60.52
C VAL A 279 -12.88 -66.26 60.52
N HIS A 280 -13.21 -65.69 61.69
CA HIS A 280 -13.68 -64.31 61.77
C HIS A 280 -12.60 -63.30 61.38
N SER A 281 -11.34 -63.53 61.76
CA SER A 281 -10.18 -62.73 61.34
C SER A 281 -9.99 -62.80 59.83
N LEU A 282 -9.92 -64.00 59.24
CA LEU A 282 -9.76 -64.20 57.80
C LEU A 282 -10.94 -63.59 57.00
N ARG A 283 -12.17 -63.65 57.53
CA ARG A 283 -13.33 -62.96 56.94
C ARG A 283 -13.20 -61.44 57.07
N GLY A 284 -12.62 -60.93 58.16
CA GLY A 284 -12.22 -59.53 58.31
C GLY A 284 -11.26 -59.11 57.21
N ASP A 285 -10.14 -59.82 57.09
CA ASP A 285 -9.10 -59.54 56.10
C ASP A 285 -9.63 -59.60 54.65
N PHE A 286 -10.48 -60.59 54.34
CA PHE A 286 -11.09 -60.68 53.01
C PHE A 286 -12.06 -59.52 52.73
N ARG A 287 -12.83 -59.09 53.74
CA ARG A 287 -13.71 -57.93 53.62
C ARG A 287 -12.92 -56.65 53.40
N GLU A 288 -11.84 -56.44 54.14
CA GLU A 288 -10.98 -55.27 53.99
C GLU A 288 -10.30 -55.25 52.61
N LYS A 289 -9.72 -56.37 52.17
CA LYS A 289 -9.20 -56.51 50.80
C LYS A 289 -10.28 -56.23 49.75
N SER A 290 -11.49 -56.74 49.94
CA SER A 290 -12.62 -56.49 49.02
C SER A 290 -13.09 -55.03 49.02
N MET A 291 -12.96 -54.32 50.14
CA MET A 291 -13.25 -52.88 50.23
C MET A 291 -12.14 -52.05 49.56
N SER A 292 -10.87 -52.37 49.82
CA SER A 292 -9.71 -51.73 49.18
C SER A 292 -9.73 -51.93 47.66
N THR A 293 -9.97 -53.15 47.16
CA THR A 293 -10.10 -53.38 45.71
C THR A 293 -11.25 -52.59 45.10
N ARG A 294 -12.40 -52.45 45.80
CA ARG A 294 -13.50 -51.60 45.33
C ARG A 294 -13.13 -50.12 45.31
N GLN A 295 -12.42 -49.62 46.31
CA GLN A 295 -11.92 -48.24 46.33
C GLN A 295 -10.91 -47.98 45.21
N HIS A 296 -10.00 -48.93 44.95
CA HIS A 296 -9.08 -48.85 43.81
C HIS A 296 -9.82 -48.89 42.47
N MET A 297 -10.87 -49.72 42.35
CA MET A 297 -11.71 -49.77 41.16
C MET A 297 -12.38 -48.42 40.90
N THR A 298 -13.03 -47.83 41.91
CA THR A 298 -13.64 -46.50 41.77
C THR A 298 -12.61 -45.42 41.45
N GLY A 299 -11.41 -45.48 42.04
CA GLY A 299 -10.31 -44.57 41.72
C GLY A 299 -9.87 -44.69 40.26
N LEU A 300 -9.73 -45.92 39.75
CA LEU A 300 -9.42 -46.17 38.35
C LEU A 300 -10.52 -45.66 37.41
N GLU A 301 -11.79 -45.84 37.74
CA GLU A 301 -12.92 -45.32 36.96
C GLU A 301 -12.89 -43.78 36.89
N THR A 302 -12.59 -43.09 38.00
CA THR A 302 -12.45 -41.63 37.99
C THR A 302 -11.28 -41.15 37.13
N LEU A 303 -10.12 -41.79 37.24
CA LEU A 303 -8.95 -41.46 36.41
C LEU A 303 -9.21 -41.77 34.93
N GLN A 304 -9.92 -42.85 34.62
CA GLN A 304 -10.33 -43.16 33.25
C GLN A 304 -11.26 -42.10 32.67
N ALA A 305 -12.22 -41.60 33.46
CA ALA A 305 -13.10 -40.51 33.06
C ALA A 305 -12.33 -39.20 32.83
N GLU A 306 -11.38 -38.88 33.71
CA GLU A 306 -10.51 -37.71 33.59
C GLU A 306 -9.64 -37.78 32.32
N ILE A 307 -8.97 -38.90 32.08
CA ILE A 307 -8.17 -39.13 30.86
C ILE A 307 -9.06 -38.98 29.62
N LYS A 308 -10.29 -39.48 29.65
CA LYS A 308 -11.22 -39.34 28.54
C LYS A 308 -11.57 -37.87 28.28
N MET A 309 -11.94 -37.10 29.31
CA MET A 309 -12.22 -35.67 29.15
C MET A 309 -11.00 -34.88 28.65
N LEU A 310 -9.81 -35.16 29.19
CA LEU A 310 -8.57 -34.54 28.72
C LEU A 310 -8.27 -34.90 27.25
N SER A 311 -8.55 -36.13 26.83
CA SER A 311 -8.37 -36.55 25.43
C SER A 311 -9.35 -35.86 24.48
N GLU A 312 -10.60 -35.65 24.91
CA GLU A 312 -11.61 -34.90 24.14
C GLU A 312 -11.21 -33.42 24.03
N ARG A 313 -10.76 -32.81 25.13
CA ARG A 313 -10.25 -31.43 25.13
C ARG A 313 -9.02 -31.29 24.23
N LYS A 314 -8.11 -32.27 24.24
CA LYS A 314 -6.96 -32.31 23.33
C LYS A 314 -7.41 -32.34 21.86
N MET A 315 -8.34 -33.23 21.51
CA MET A 315 -8.88 -33.30 20.13
C MET A 315 -9.57 -32.00 19.70
N GLU A 316 -10.26 -31.33 20.62
CA GLU A 316 -10.87 -30.02 20.35
C GLU A 316 -9.81 -28.95 20.06
N LEU A 317 -8.76 -28.88 20.87
CA LEU A 317 -7.65 -27.96 20.65
C LEU A 317 -6.91 -28.25 19.34
N GLU A 318 -6.68 -29.54 19.03
CA GLU A 318 -6.10 -29.95 17.75
C GLU A 318 -6.96 -29.51 16.56
N ARG A 319 -8.30 -29.64 16.65
CA ARG A 319 -9.23 -29.15 15.63
C ARG A 319 -9.21 -27.63 15.50
N ARG A 320 -9.21 -26.89 16.61
CA ARG A 320 -9.10 -25.41 16.59
C ARG A 320 -7.79 -24.96 15.94
N VAL A 321 -6.67 -25.62 16.27
CA VAL A 321 -5.37 -25.33 15.63
C VAL A 321 -5.44 -25.62 14.13
N HIS A 322 -6.07 -26.71 13.70
CA HIS A 322 -6.21 -27.02 12.28
C HIS A 322 -7.00 -25.95 11.52
N ILE A 323 -8.14 -25.51 12.05
CA ILE A 323 -8.94 -24.44 11.45
C ILE A 323 -8.13 -23.14 11.36
N MET A 324 -7.38 -22.79 12.42
CA MET A 324 -6.50 -21.61 12.40
C MET A 324 -5.36 -21.74 11.39
N LEU A 325 -4.84 -22.94 11.15
CA LEU A 325 -3.84 -23.17 10.11
C LEU A 325 -4.45 -22.97 8.71
N GLU A 326 -5.64 -23.51 8.46
CA GLU A 326 -6.37 -23.31 7.19
C GLU A 326 -6.67 -21.83 6.93
N GLU A 327 -7.14 -21.10 7.94
CA GLU A 327 -7.36 -19.65 7.83
C GLU A 327 -6.05 -18.89 7.55
N ASN A 328 -4.95 -19.27 8.20
CA ASN A 328 -3.64 -18.68 7.92
C ASN A 328 -3.16 -18.97 6.49
N GLU A 329 -3.38 -20.18 5.97
CA GLU A 329 -3.06 -20.52 4.58
C GLU A 329 -3.88 -19.68 3.59
N LEU A 330 -5.18 -19.50 3.85
CA LEU A 330 -6.05 -18.63 3.05
C LEU A 330 -5.58 -17.17 3.09
N LEU A 331 -5.28 -16.65 4.30
CA LEU A 331 -4.75 -15.30 4.44
C LEU A 331 -3.41 -15.14 3.72
N GLN A 332 -2.53 -16.13 3.81
CA GLN A 332 -1.25 -16.13 3.11
C GLN A 332 -1.45 -16.09 1.58
N SER A 333 -2.38 -16.88 1.04
CA SER A 333 -2.75 -16.82 -0.38
C SER A 333 -3.24 -15.42 -0.78
N THR A 334 -4.11 -14.79 0.01
CA THR A 334 -4.59 -13.43 -0.31
C THR A 334 -3.47 -12.40 -0.25
N VAL A 335 -2.53 -12.54 0.69
CA VAL A 335 -1.35 -11.68 0.78
C VAL A 335 -0.46 -11.86 -0.45
N ASP A 336 -0.29 -13.09 -0.94
CA ASP A 336 0.47 -13.37 -2.14
C ASP A 336 -0.21 -12.79 -3.40
N ASP A 337 -1.54 -12.88 -3.51
CA ASP A 337 -2.29 -12.19 -4.57
C ASP A 337 -2.10 -10.66 -4.53
N PHE A 338 -2.12 -10.07 -3.34
CA PHE A 338 -1.85 -8.63 -3.18
C PHE A 338 -0.41 -8.26 -3.53
N ARG A 339 0.58 -9.13 -3.22
CA ARG A 339 1.98 -8.95 -3.60
C ARG A 339 2.12 -8.97 -5.12
N GLU A 340 1.52 -9.94 -5.80
CA GLU A 340 1.53 -10.03 -7.26
C GLU A 340 0.88 -8.81 -7.92
N ARG A 341 -0.30 -8.40 -7.43
CA ARG A 341 -0.97 -7.19 -7.92
C ARG A 341 -0.13 -5.94 -7.73
N THR A 342 0.58 -5.83 -6.60
CA THR A 342 1.50 -4.71 -6.34
C THR A 342 2.65 -4.71 -7.34
N LEU A 343 3.27 -5.86 -7.61
CA LEU A 343 4.35 -5.97 -8.61
C LEU A 343 3.88 -5.57 -10.02
N VAL A 344 2.65 -5.93 -10.40
CA VAL A 344 2.08 -5.52 -11.69
C VAL A 344 1.88 -4.00 -11.74
N LEU A 345 1.31 -3.41 -10.69
CA LEU A 345 1.10 -1.97 -10.61
C LEU A 345 2.44 -1.20 -10.62
N GLU A 346 3.46 -1.70 -9.94
CA GLU A 346 4.81 -1.11 -9.95
C GLU A 346 5.42 -1.13 -11.35
N LYS A 347 5.29 -2.25 -12.08
CA LYS A 347 5.74 -2.33 -13.48
C LYS A 347 4.99 -1.35 -14.38
N GLN A 348 3.67 -1.23 -14.21
CA GLN A 348 2.87 -0.26 -14.96
C GLN A 348 3.28 1.18 -14.65
N CYS A 349 3.57 1.52 -13.38
CA CYS A 349 4.06 2.84 -13.01
C CYS A 349 5.41 3.14 -13.69
N GLN A 350 6.34 2.18 -13.66
CA GLN A 350 7.63 2.31 -14.34
C GLN A 350 7.48 2.52 -15.86
N GLU A 351 6.57 1.79 -16.49
CA GLU A 351 6.28 1.94 -17.92
C GLU A 351 5.66 3.32 -18.25
N LYS A 352 4.72 3.78 -17.43
CA LYS A 352 4.12 5.12 -17.57
C LYS A 352 5.16 6.23 -17.36
N ASP A 353 6.07 6.06 -16.40
CA ASP A 353 7.17 7.00 -16.19
C ASP A 353 8.14 7.02 -17.37
N LEU A 354 8.38 5.87 -18.01
CA LEU A 354 9.18 5.81 -19.24
C LEU A 354 8.46 6.52 -20.41
N GLN A 355 7.15 6.30 -20.58
CA GLN A 355 6.33 6.98 -21.59
C GLN A 355 6.32 8.51 -21.39
N LEU A 356 6.18 8.97 -20.15
CA LEU A 356 6.23 10.39 -19.82
C LEU A 356 7.60 11.01 -20.15
N ARG A 357 8.70 10.31 -19.83
CA ARG A 357 10.04 10.77 -20.20
C ARG A 357 10.24 10.85 -21.72
N GLN A 358 9.73 9.88 -22.47
CA GLN A 358 9.77 9.91 -23.93
C GLN A 358 9.00 11.10 -24.49
N SER A 359 7.76 11.30 -24.06
CA SER A 359 6.94 12.44 -24.49
C SER A 359 7.57 13.80 -24.11
N GLN A 360 8.25 13.88 -22.96
CA GLN A 360 9.01 15.08 -22.59
C GLN A 360 10.17 15.37 -23.52
N LEU A 361 10.90 14.35 -23.97
CA LEU A 361 11.99 14.50 -24.93
C LEU A 361 11.46 14.94 -26.30
N GLU A 362 10.40 14.30 -26.81
CA GLU A 362 9.74 14.69 -28.06
C GLU A 362 9.23 16.14 -28.02
N LEU A 363 8.62 16.55 -26.89
CA LEU A 363 8.19 17.92 -26.71
C LEU A 363 9.36 18.90 -26.73
N GLN A 364 10.50 18.55 -26.11
CA GLN A 364 11.71 19.38 -26.16
C GLN A 364 12.24 19.50 -27.59
N GLU A 365 12.28 18.40 -28.35
CA GLU A 365 12.69 18.41 -29.76
C GLU A 365 11.77 19.28 -30.61
N VAL A 366 10.46 19.17 -30.45
CA VAL A 366 9.47 20.02 -31.14
C VAL A 366 9.59 21.49 -30.74
N GLN A 367 9.83 21.78 -29.46
CA GLN A 367 10.07 23.16 -29.02
C GLN A 367 11.33 23.74 -29.63
N VAL A 368 12.41 22.95 -29.73
CA VAL A 368 13.65 23.38 -30.37
C VAL A 368 13.43 23.59 -31.87
N SER A 369 12.74 22.68 -32.56
CA SER A 369 12.45 22.84 -33.99
C SER A 369 11.51 24.02 -34.27
N HIS A 370 10.51 24.25 -33.41
CA HIS A 370 9.65 25.43 -33.50
C HIS A 370 10.47 26.72 -33.34
N ARG A 371 11.34 26.82 -32.32
CA ARG A 371 12.22 27.99 -32.15
C ARG A 371 13.12 28.22 -33.37
N GLN A 372 13.65 27.16 -33.97
CA GLN A 372 14.47 27.24 -35.18
C GLN A 372 13.65 27.71 -36.40
N LEU A 373 12.40 27.26 -36.54
CA LEU A 373 11.52 27.73 -37.60
C LEU A 373 11.09 29.18 -37.37
N THR A 374 10.81 29.57 -36.12
CA THR A 374 10.52 30.96 -35.75
C THR A 374 11.69 31.87 -36.06
N SER A 375 12.93 31.48 -35.72
CA SER A 375 14.11 32.28 -36.07
C SER A 375 14.30 32.38 -37.58
N ARG A 376 14.03 31.31 -38.35
CA ARG A 376 14.04 31.37 -39.83
C ARG A 376 12.96 32.28 -40.40
N LEU A 377 11.76 32.29 -39.81
CA LEU A 377 10.69 33.20 -40.22
C LEU A 377 11.04 34.66 -39.89
N GLU A 378 11.67 34.90 -38.74
CA GLU A 378 12.23 36.21 -38.38
C GLU A 378 13.32 36.63 -39.36
N GLU A 379 14.27 35.75 -39.69
CA GLU A 379 15.30 35.99 -40.72
C GLU A 379 14.67 36.34 -42.08
N LEU A 380 13.69 35.56 -42.56
CA LEU A 380 12.98 35.84 -43.82
C LEU A 380 12.15 37.13 -43.77
N SER A 381 11.59 37.45 -42.60
CA SER A 381 10.84 38.70 -42.39
C SER A 381 11.75 39.91 -42.30
N GLU A 382 12.94 39.76 -41.73
CA GLU A 382 14.01 40.76 -41.72
C GLU A 382 14.56 40.94 -43.14
N GLU A 383 14.79 39.86 -43.89
CA GLU A 383 15.14 39.92 -45.31
C GLU A 383 14.05 40.67 -46.11
N HIS A 384 12.77 40.37 -45.90
CA HIS A 384 11.65 41.11 -46.50
C HIS A 384 11.62 42.58 -46.06
N SER A 385 11.88 42.87 -44.79
CA SER A 385 11.88 44.25 -44.26
C SER A 385 13.07 45.06 -44.78
N LEU A 386 14.23 44.43 -44.98
CA LEU A 386 15.40 45.03 -45.61
C LEU A 386 15.15 45.28 -47.11
N HIS A 387 14.38 44.43 -47.79
CA HIS A 387 13.88 44.69 -49.14
C HIS A 387 12.80 45.79 -49.19
N GLY A 388 12.07 46.02 -48.09
CA GLY A 388 11.04 47.06 -47.98
C GLY A 388 11.56 48.49 -47.76
N LEU A 389 12.87 48.68 -47.51
CA LEU A 389 13.46 50.01 -47.25
C LEU A 389 14.22 50.61 -48.45
N THR A 390 14.31 49.90 -49.58
CA THR A 390 14.78 50.47 -50.86
C THR A 390 13.57 50.88 -51.71
N PRO A 391 13.45 52.15 -52.15
CA PRO A 391 12.41 52.54 -53.09
C PRO A 391 12.75 52.01 -54.47
N HIS A 392 12.40 50.76 -54.74
CA HIS A 392 12.21 50.25 -56.09
C HIS A 392 10.76 49.77 -56.22
N PRO A 393 10.07 50.15 -57.30
CA PRO A 393 8.70 49.72 -57.53
C PRO A 393 8.68 48.20 -57.64
N SER A 394 7.54 47.59 -57.25
CA SER A 394 7.11 46.23 -57.56
C SER A 394 8.14 45.34 -58.29
N SER A 395 8.64 44.32 -57.58
CA SER A 395 9.40 43.16 -58.08
C SER A 395 9.35 43.01 -59.60
N LEU A 396 10.51 42.85 -60.25
CA LEU A 396 10.67 42.58 -61.69
C LEU A 396 9.66 41.56 -62.24
N LEU A 397 9.19 40.61 -61.42
CA LEU A 397 8.12 39.67 -61.79
C LEU A 397 6.75 40.33 -61.96
N CYS A 398 6.38 41.26 -61.10
CA CYS A 398 5.13 42.01 -61.21
C CYS A 398 5.22 43.07 -62.33
N GLU A 399 6.39 43.67 -62.55
CA GLU A 399 6.63 44.48 -63.76
C GLU A 399 6.63 43.63 -65.05
N ILE A 400 7.16 42.40 -65.02
CA ILE A 400 7.10 41.47 -66.17
C ILE A 400 5.67 40.99 -66.38
N GLU A 401 4.91 40.66 -65.34
CA GLU A 401 3.50 40.25 -65.44
C GLU A 401 2.65 41.41 -65.97
N GLN A 402 2.82 42.63 -65.44
CA GLN A 402 2.12 43.81 -65.96
C GLN A 402 2.58 44.19 -67.37
N SER A 403 3.87 44.03 -67.70
CA SER A 403 4.40 44.26 -69.04
C SER A 403 3.90 43.20 -70.03
N MET A 404 3.75 41.95 -69.61
CA MET A 404 3.22 40.87 -70.43
C MET A 404 1.71 41.06 -70.65
N GLU A 405 0.94 41.36 -69.60
CA GLU A 405 -0.48 41.70 -69.74
C GLU A 405 -0.66 42.95 -70.63
N GLN A 406 0.23 43.93 -70.52
CA GLN A 406 0.18 45.14 -71.34
C GLN A 406 0.60 44.88 -72.80
N GLU A 407 1.57 43.98 -73.04
CA GLU A 407 1.98 43.55 -74.38
C GLU A 407 0.89 42.69 -75.03
N GLU A 408 0.22 41.81 -74.28
CA GLU A 408 -0.96 41.05 -74.76
C GLU A 408 -2.10 42.01 -75.14
N GLN A 409 -2.42 43.00 -74.30
CA GLN A 409 -3.44 44.00 -74.63
C GLN A 409 -3.05 44.88 -75.83
N GLU A 410 -1.76 45.18 -76.00
CA GLU A 410 -1.28 45.94 -77.16
C GLU A 410 -1.36 45.10 -78.45
N GLN A 411 -1.04 43.80 -78.38
CA GLN A 411 -1.25 42.85 -79.47
C GLN A 411 -2.74 42.70 -79.82
N GLU A 412 -3.63 42.58 -78.83
CA GLU A 412 -5.09 42.54 -79.07
C GLU A 412 -5.58 43.83 -79.73
N ARG A 413 -5.09 44.99 -79.30
CA ARG A 413 -5.42 46.28 -79.93
C ARG A 413 -4.90 46.37 -81.36
N GLU A 414 -3.69 45.90 -81.64
CA GLU A 414 -3.15 45.85 -83.01
C GLU A 414 -3.91 44.87 -83.89
N GLN A 415 -4.32 43.72 -83.35
CA GLN A 415 -5.13 42.74 -84.06
C GLN A 415 -6.53 43.29 -84.39
N LEU A 416 -7.20 43.94 -83.44
CA LEU A 416 -8.46 44.65 -83.68
C LEU A 416 -8.30 45.76 -84.72
N ARG A 417 -7.15 46.44 -84.73
CA ARG A 417 -6.85 47.50 -85.70
C ARG A 417 -6.63 46.95 -87.11
N LEU A 418 -5.99 45.79 -87.25
CA LEU A 418 -5.85 45.06 -88.50
C LEU A 418 -7.22 44.60 -89.03
N GLN A 419 -8.05 43.98 -88.19
CA GLN A 419 -9.40 43.56 -88.55
C GLN A 419 -10.27 44.75 -89.00
N LEU A 420 -10.14 45.90 -88.34
CA LEU A 420 -10.88 47.11 -88.70
C LEU A 420 -10.40 47.71 -90.03
N TRP A 421 -9.10 47.59 -90.35
CA TRP A 421 -8.54 47.95 -91.65
C TRP A 421 -9.00 46.99 -92.75
N GLU A 422 -9.00 45.67 -92.50
CA GLU A 422 -9.53 44.65 -93.42
C GLU A 422 -11.00 44.92 -93.74
N ALA A 423 -11.84 45.14 -92.72
CA ALA A 423 -13.24 45.49 -92.88
C ALA A 423 -13.43 46.80 -93.68
N TYR A 424 -12.58 47.80 -93.46
CA TYR A 424 -12.61 49.04 -94.24
C TYR A 424 -12.25 48.81 -95.71
N CYS A 425 -11.22 48.02 -95.99
CA CYS A 425 -10.81 47.63 -97.35
C CYS A 425 -11.92 46.82 -98.05
N GLU A 426 -12.57 45.90 -97.34
CA GLU A 426 -13.70 45.12 -97.84
C GLU A 426 -14.91 46.01 -98.16
N VAL A 427 -15.29 46.93 -97.27
CA VAL A 427 -16.40 47.88 -97.50
C VAL A 427 -16.10 48.78 -98.70
N ARG A 428 -14.87 49.26 -98.85
CA ARG A 428 -14.44 50.06 -100.01
C ARG A 428 -14.46 49.22 -101.30
N SER A 429 -14.01 47.98 -101.25
CA SER A 429 -14.10 47.03 -102.36
C SER A 429 -15.56 46.79 -102.76
N LEU A 430 -16.46 46.51 -101.81
CA LEU A 430 -17.89 46.36 -102.06
C LEU A 430 -18.51 47.62 -102.67
N CYS A 431 -18.17 48.80 -102.16
CA CYS A 431 -18.61 50.07 -102.74
C CYS A 431 -18.10 50.24 -104.18
N SER A 432 -16.87 49.79 -104.49
CA SER A 432 -16.31 49.83 -105.85
C SER A 432 -16.98 48.82 -106.80
N HIS A 433 -17.31 47.61 -106.31
CA HIS A 433 -18.04 46.60 -107.07
C HIS A 433 -19.48 47.03 -107.36
N LEU A 434 -20.15 47.65 -106.39
CA LEU A 434 -21.49 48.23 -106.58
C LEU A 434 -21.47 49.39 -107.58
N ARG A 435 -20.42 50.24 -107.54
CA ARG A 435 -20.22 51.33 -108.51
C ARG A 435 -19.81 50.83 -109.90
N GLY A 436 -19.11 49.69 -109.97
CA GLY A 436 -18.68 49.04 -111.21
C GLY A 436 -19.78 48.25 -111.92
N ASN A 437 -20.88 47.94 -111.23
CA ASN A 437 -22.07 47.32 -111.83
C ASN A 437 -23.02 48.35 -112.48
N ASP A 438 -22.84 49.65 -112.23
CA ASP A 438 -23.56 50.74 -112.89
C ASP A 438 -22.82 51.21 -114.17
N ILE A 439 -22.72 50.34 -115.18
CA ILE A 439 -22.33 50.74 -116.54
C ILE A 439 -23.58 50.73 -117.43
N THR A 440 -24.49 51.68 -117.21
CA THR A 440 -25.30 52.29 -118.27
C THR A 440 -25.42 53.79 -118.02
N ASP A 441 -24.38 54.49 -118.46
CA ASP A 441 -24.43 55.75 -119.21
C ASP A 441 -25.55 56.76 -118.86
N SER A 442 -25.22 57.79 -118.08
CA SER A 442 -25.83 59.13 -118.25
C SER A 442 -24.99 60.25 -117.66
N ALA A 443 -24.75 61.23 -118.52
CA ALA A 443 -23.89 62.38 -118.37
C ALA A 443 -24.43 63.48 -117.44
N LEU A 444 -23.51 64.41 -117.11
CA LEU A 444 -23.64 65.77 -116.57
C LEU A 444 -23.18 65.95 -115.09
N SER A 445 -22.06 66.68 -115.01
CA SER A 445 -21.30 67.29 -113.92
C SER A 445 -22.08 67.66 -112.63
N THR A 446 -21.47 67.78 -111.45
CA THR A 446 -20.44 68.79 -111.13
C THR A 446 -19.83 68.55 -109.74
N ASP A 447 -18.53 68.85 -109.63
CA ASP A 447 -17.83 69.31 -108.42
C ASP A 447 -17.90 68.43 -107.15
N SER A 448 -16.89 67.59 -106.98
CA SER A 448 -16.09 67.60 -105.74
C SER A 448 -14.73 66.99 -106.07
N SER A 449 -13.77 67.87 -106.31
CA SER A 449 -12.36 67.53 -106.27
C SER A 449 -11.98 67.14 -104.85
N MET A 450 -11.60 65.89 -104.62
CA MET A 450 -10.70 65.53 -103.53
C MET A 450 -10.04 64.20 -103.86
N ASP A 451 -8.83 64.34 -104.42
CA ASP A 451 -7.66 63.48 -104.25
C ASP A 451 -7.85 61.96 -104.29
N ASP A 452 -7.50 61.38 -105.44
CA ASP A 452 -7.27 59.96 -105.66
C ASP A 452 -5.81 59.58 -105.31
N SER A 453 -5.34 59.98 -104.13
CA SER A 453 -4.04 59.59 -103.57
C SER A 453 -4.04 59.71 -102.05
N SER A 454 -4.67 58.76 -101.39
CA SER A 454 -4.17 58.28 -100.11
C SER A 454 -4.11 56.76 -100.18
N GLU A 455 -2.97 56.25 -100.65
CA GLU A 455 -2.54 54.92 -100.27
C GLU A 455 -2.43 54.87 -98.74
N THR A 456 -3.52 54.58 -98.03
CA THR A 456 -3.41 54.07 -96.66
C THR A 456 -3.07 52.58 -96.76
N SER A 457 -1.85 52.29 -97.22
CA SER A 457 -1.29 50.93 -97.32
C SER A 457 -0.91 50.35 -95.95
N SER A 458 -1.27 51.04 -94.85
CA SER A 458 -1.00 50.61 -93.48
C SER A 458 -2.20 50.81 -92.56
N ALA A 459 -2.45 49.84 -91.67
CA ALA A 459 -3.43 49.90 -90.60
C ALA A 459 -3.21 51.08 -89.63
N LYS A 460 -2.01 51.69 -89.64
CA LYS A 460 -1.66 52.85 -88.79
C LYS A 460 -2.29 54.18 -89.21
N ASP A 461 -2.86 54.27 -90.41
CA ASP A 461 -3.36 55.56 -90.96
C ASP A 461 -4.87 55.58 -91.27
N VAL A 462 -5.68 54.71 -90.66
CA VAL A 462 -7.16 54.75 -90.78
C VAL A 462 -7.70 55.91 -89.92
N PRO A 463 -8.21 57.02 -90.50
CA PRO A 463 -8.75 58.13 -89.71
C PRO A 463 -10.03 57.71 -89.01
N THR A 464 -10.24 58.16 -87.77
CA THR A 464 -11.44 57.84 -86.99
C THR A 464 -12.69 58.34 -87.74
N GLY A 465 -13.55 57.41 -88.15
CA GLY A 465 -14.77 57.71 -88.90
C GLY A 465 -14.72 57.39 -90.40
N SER A 466 -13.60 56.96 -90.97
CA SER A 466 -13.50 56.56 -92.39
C SER A 466 -14.34 55.31 -92.72
N LEU A 467 -14.36 54.32 -91.81
CA LEU A 467 -15.27 53.17 -91.86
C LEU A 467 -16.72 53.63 -91.80
N HIS A 468 -17.04 54.63 -90.97
CA HIS A 468 -18.40 55.15 -90.86
C HIS A 468 -18.84 55.85 -92.15
N THR A 469 -17.96 56.64 -92.79
CA THR A 469 -18.25 57.23 -94.10
C THR A 469 -18.37 56.18 -95.21
N GLY A 470 -17.51 55.16 -95.21
CA GLY A 470 -17.59 54.03 -96.16
C GLY A 470 -18.86 53.20 -95.96
N LEU A 471 -19.30 52.98 -94.73
CA LEU A 471 -20.56 52.31 -94.40
C LEU A 471 -21.79 53.15 -94.74
N LEU A 472 -21.72 54.49 -94.60
CA LEU A 472 -22.80 55.38 -95.05
C LEU A 472 -22.91 55.38 -96.58
N GLU A 473 -21.78 55.33 -97.30
CA GLU A 473 -21.75 55.21 -98.75
C GLU A 473 -22.24 53.83 -99.22
N LEU A 474 -21.81 52.75 -98.54
CA LEU A 474 -22.34 51.40 -98.74
C LEU A 474 -23.83 51.36 -98.47
N ARG A 475 -24.32 51.98 -97.39
CA ARG A 475 -25.75 52.08 -97.05
C ARG A 475 -26.53 52.83 -98.13
N ARG A 476 -25.96 53.89 -98.72
CA ARG A 476 -26.58 54.59 -99.85
C ARG A 476 -26.65 53.70 -101.10
N LEU A 477 -25.57 52.98 -101.42
CA LEU A 477 -25.49 52.06 -102.56
C LEU A 477 -26.38 50.82 -102.37
N THR A 478 -26.49 50.28 -101.15
CA THR A 478 -27.42 49.19 -100.82
C THR A 478 -28.87 49.65 -100.73
N GLN A 479 -29.15 50.90 -100.30
CA GLN A 479 -30.50 51.48 -100.40
C GLN A 479 -30.94 51.59 -101.87
N ASN A 480 -30.01 51.92 -102.78
CA ASN A 480 -30.27 51.92 -104.23
C ASN A 480 -30.51 50.52 -104.81
N LEU A 481 -29.86 49.48 -104.25
CA LEU A 481 -30.16 48.07 -104.58
C LEU A 481 -31.46 47.57 -103.94
N LEU A 482 -31.84 48.07 -102.75
CA LEU A 482 -33.10 47.69 -102.10
C LEU A 482 -34.32 48.31 -102.79
N ASP A 483 -34.18 49.50 -103.38
CA ASP A 483 -35.20 50.06 -104.27
C ASP A 483 -35.19 49.44 -105.68
N GLY A 484 -34.16 48.63 -105.98
CA GLY A 484 -33.94 47.98 -107.26
C GLY A 484 -33.60 46.50 -107.13
N ASN A 485 -34.65 45.69 -107.06
CA ASN A 485 -34.70 44.28 -107.48
C ASN A 485 -34.67 43.21 -106.36
N GLU A 486 -35.83 42.56 -106.17
CA GLU A 486 -35.90 41.18 -105.72
C GLU A 486 -35.14 40.30 -106.71
N SER A 487 -34.10 39.58 -106.28
CA SER A 487 -33.68 38.35 -106.93
C SER A 487 -32.80 37.48 -106.03
N THR A 488 -33.33 36.29 -105.83
CA THR A 488 -32.81 35.08 -105.22
C THR A 488 -31.36 34.73 -105.53
N GLY A 489 -30.63 34.17 -104.55
CA GLY A 489 -29.45 33.35 -104.82
C GLY A 489 -28.65 32.93 -103.60
N SER A 490 -28.62 31.63 -103.32
CA SER A 490 -27.71 30.91 -102.39
C SER A 490 -28.15 30.78 -100.91
N ARG A 491 -28.90 29.71 -100.59
CA ARG A 491 -29.20 29.24 -99.22
C ARG A 491 -28.93 27.75 -99.05
N ARG A 492 -27.74 27.27 -99.43
CA ARG A 492 -27.34 25.87 -99.14
C ARG A 492 -25.93 25.68 -98.60
N SER A 493 -25.04 26.67 -98.73
CA SER A 493 -23.68 26.57 -98.17
C SER A 493 -23.60 27.01 -96.70
N ASP A 494 -24.50 27.87 -96.25
CA ASP A 494 -24.45 28.45 -94.90
C ASP A 494 -25.15 27.56 -93.84
N GLU A 495 -26.06 26.68 -94.27
CA GLU A 495 -26.80 25.79 -93.37
C GLU A 495 -25.94 24.59 -92.93
N GLU A 496 -25.16 23.99 -93.85
CA GLU A 496 -24.19 22.94 -93.52
C GLU A 496 -23.05 23.47 -92.62
N ALA A 497 -22.58 24.72 -92.83
CA ALA A 497 -21.56 25.34 -91.99
C ALA A 497 -22.06 25.65 -90.57
N LEU A 498 -23.31 26.07 -90.42
CA LEU A 498 -23.95 26.27 -89.13
C LEU A 498 -24.24 24.94 -88.41
N GLU A 499 -24.64 23.89 -89.14
CA GLU A 499 -24.79 22.55 -88.58
C GLU A 499 -23.46 21.99 -88.06
N GLU A 500 -22.37 22.18 -88.79
CA GLU A 500 -21.02 21.80 -88.36
C GLU A 500 -20.59 22.58 -87.11
N GLN A 501 -20.89 23.87 -87.03
CA GLN A 501 -20.60 24.72 -85.87
C GLN A 501 -21.45 24.34 -84.65
N VAL A 502 -22.73 24.00 -84.85
CA VAL A 502 -23.61 23.49 -83.78
C VAL A 502 -23.15 22.12 -83.32
N ARG A 503 -22.69 21.25 -84.23
CA ARG A 503 -22.10 19.94 -83.89
C ARG A 503 -20.84 20.12 -83.04
N LYS A 504 -19.96 21.05 -83.43
CA LYS A 504 -18.72 21.37 -82.70
C LYS A 504 -18.99 21.96 -81.32
N MET A 505 -19.88 22.94 -81.21
CA MET A 505 -20.34 23.47 -79.92
C MET A 505 -21.01 22.40 -79.06
N GLY A 506 -21.74 21.47 -79.69
CA GLY A 506 -22.36 20.32 -79.02
C GLY A 506 -21.36 19.29 -78.50
N GLU A 507 -20.23 19.12 -79.18
CA GLU A 507 -19.09 18.31 -78.74
C GLU A 507 -18.34 19.00 -77.59
N GLU A 508 -18.05 20.30 -77.71
CA GLU A 508 -17.44 21.10 -76.63
C GLU A 508 -18.32 21.11 -75.36
N LEU A 509 -19.65 21.25 -75.49
CA LEU A 509 -20.60 21.13 -74.39
C LEU A 509 -20.64 19.73 -73.77
N ARG A 510 -20.34 18.68 -74.55
CA ARG A 510 -20.26 17.30 -74.06
C ARG A 510 -18.96 17.08 -73.30
N GLU A 511 -17.84 17.57 -73.82
CA GLU A 511 -16.54 17.53 -73.14
C GLU A 511 -16.58 18.30 -71.81
N VAL A 512 -17.17 19.49 -71.77
CA VAL A 512 -17.35 20.25 -70.51
C VAL A 512 -18.22 19.50 -69.51
N ARG A 513 -19.25 18.79 -69.98
CA ARG A 513 -20.12 17.98 -69.11
C ARG A 513 -19.40 16.76 -68.55
N GLU A 514 -18.64 16.05 -69.36
CA GLU A 514 -17.82 14.91 -68.93
C GLU A 514 -16.74 15.34 -67.93
N LEU A 515 -16.11 16.50 -68.13
CA LEU A 515 -15.17 17.08 -67.17
C LEU A 515 -15.87 17.49 -65.86
N HIS A 516 -17.07 18.07 -65.92
CA HIS A 516 -17.86 18.40 -64.74
C HIS A 516 -18.29 17.15 -63.95
N GLU A 517 -18.74 16.09 -64.64
CA GLU A 517 -19.06 14.80 -64.03
C GLU A 517 -17.82 14.15 -63.41
N ALA A 518 -16.67 14.20 -64.07
CA ALA A 518 -15.41 13.69 -63.53
C ALA A 518 -14.96 14.47 -62.27
N GLU A 519 -15.09 15.80 -62.25
CA GLU A 519 -14.85 16.61 -61.04
C GLU A 519 -15.88 16.32 -59.94
N GLN A 520 -17.14 16.06 -60.31
CA GLN A 520 -18.19 15.68 -59.37
C GLN A 520 -17.92 14.29 -58.74
N ASP A 521 -17.38 13.34 -59.51
CA ASP A 521 -17.01 12.03 -58.99
C ASP A 521 -15.73 12.07 -58.13
N LYS A 522 -14.75 12.91 -58.49
CA LYS A 522 -13.59 13.19 -57.64
C LYS A 522 -13.99 13.81 -56.30
N THR A 523 -14.90 14.78 -56.31
CA THR A 523 -15.41 15.40 -55.08
C THR A 523 -16.21 14.42 -54.23
N ARG A 524 -17.02 13.53 -54.84
CA ARG A 524 -17.69 12.42 -54.13
C ARG A 524 -16.70 11.43 -53.51
N SER A 525 -15.63 11.07 -54.23
CA SER A 525 -14.55 10.22 -53.70
C SER A 525 -13.85 10.90 -52.52
N GLY A 526 -13.49 12.18 -52.66
CA GLY A 526 -12.88 12.97 -51.58
C GLY A 526 -13.79 13.12 -50.36
N GLN A 527 -15.11 13.28 -50.55
CA GLN A 527 -16.08 13.26 -49.45
C GLN A 527 -16.12 11.91 -48.73
N GLY A 528 -16.02 10.79 -49.47
CA GLY A 528 -15.93 9.44 -48.90
C GLY A 528 -14.68 9.25 -48.03
N GLU A 529 -13.52 9.72 -48.51
CA GLU A 529 -12.26 9.71 -47.75
C GLU A 529 -12.32 10.60 -46.52
N LEU A 530 -12.89 11.81 -46.63
CA LEU A 530 -13.11 12.71 -45.50
C LEU A 530 -14.02 12.07 -44.43
N LEU A 531 -15.09 11.38 -44.83
CA LEU A 531 -15.96 10.65 -43.92
C LEU A 531 -15.24 9.47 -43.25
N GLN A 532 -14.39 8.75 -43.97
CA GLN A 532 -13.56 7.69 -43.38
C GLN A 532 -12.56 8.24 -42.35
N LEU A 533 -11.86 9.33 -42.68
CA LEU A 533 -10.95 10.00 -41.76
C LEU A 533 -11.70 10.59 -40.56
N HIS A 534 -12.88 11.17 -40.77
CA HIS A 534 -13.73 11.68 -39.69
C HIS A 534 -14.17 10.54 -38.75
N ASN A 535 -14.57 9.40 -39.28
CA ASN A 535 -14.93 8.22 -38.48
C ASN A 535 -13.72 7.66 -37.71
N GLN A 536 -12.53 7.61 -38.32
CA GLN A 536 -11.30 7.22 -37.62
C GLN A 536 -10.94 8.22 -36.51
N MET A 537 -11.03 9.53 -36.78
CA MET A 537 -10.83 10.57 -35.77
C MET A 537 -11.85 10.46 -34.63
N ALA A 538 -13.11 10.12 -34.92
CA ALA A 538 -14.15 9.93 -33.91
C ALA A 538 -13.85 8.73 -33.00
N LEU A 539 -13.43 7.59 -33.59
CA LEU A 539 -13.02 6.41 -32.83
C LEU A 539 -11.82 6.69 -31.93
N LEU A 540 -10.76 7.30 -32.49
CA LEU A 540 -9.58 7.69 -31.73
C LEU A 540 -9.93 8.72 -30.65
N SER A 541 -10.88 9.62 -30.89
CA SER A 541 -11.34 10.59 -29.88
C SER A 541 -12.04 9.91 -28.71
N VAL A 542 -12.85 8.87 -28.97
CA VAL A 542 -13.51 8.07 -27.91
C VAL A 542 -12.48 7.28 -27.11
N GLU A 543 -11.51 6.65 -27.78
CA GLU A 543 -10.40 5.94 -27.12
C GLU A 543 -9.56 6.90 -26.27
N MET A 544 -9.24 8.10 -26.78
CA MET A 544 -8.54 9.12 -26.02
C MET A 544 -9.36 9.63 -24.82
N CYS A 545 -10.68 9.69 -24.93
CA CYS A 545 -11.56 10.02 -23.80
C CYS A 545 -11.57 8.92 -22.74
N SER A 546 -11.69 7.64 -23.12
CA SER A 546 -11.68 6.53 -22.16
C SER A 546 -10.33 6.43 -21.43
N LEU A 547 -9.21 6.59 -22.16
CA LEU A 547 -7.86 6.58 -21.59
C LEU A 547 -7.60 7.79 -20.67
N ARG A 548 -8.21 8.95 -20.95
CA ARG A 548 -8.17 10.11 -20.05
C ARG A 548 -8.98 9.87 -18.80
N GLU A 549 -10.18 9.31 -18.91
CA GLU A 549 -11.02 8.95 -17.76
C GLU A 549 -10.35 7.92 -16.87
N ASP A 550 -9.75 6.88 -17.45
CA ASP A 550 -9.00 5.87 -16.70
C ASP A 550 -7.74 6.46 -16.05
N ASN A 551 -7.00 7.35 -16.72
CA ASN A 551 -5.91 8.09 -16.08
C ASN A 551 -6.39 8.97 -14.92
N GLN A 552 -7.53 9.63 -15.09
CA GLN A 552 -8.10 10.47 -14.03
C GLN A 552 -8.55 9.62 -12.85
N ARG A 553 -9.14 8.44 -13.08
CA ARG A 553 -9.46 7.46 -12.03
C ARG A 553 -8.19 7.00 -11.32
N MET A 554 -7.14 6.65 -12.04
CA MET A 554 -5.88 6.23 -11.44
C MET A 554 -5.20 7.36 -10.65
N ARG A 555 -5.28 8.62 -11.11
CA ARG A 555 -4.80 9.79 -10.37
C ARG A 555 -5.59 10.02 -9.09
N VAL A 556 -6.93 9.99 -9.15
CA VAL A 556 -7.78 10.11 -7.96
C VAL A 556 -7.52 8.96 -6.98
N MET A 557 -7.35 7.74 -7.48
CA MET A 557 -6.96 6.59 -6.65
C MET A 557 -5.56 6.74 -6.06
N ALA A 558 -4.62 7.38 -6.77
CA ALA A 558 -3.27 7.65 -6.28
C ALA A 558 -3.22 8.82 -5.27
N GLU A 559 -4.08 9.84 -5.43
CA GLU A 559 -4.25 10.94 -4.48
C GLU A 559 -4.94 10.47 -3.19
N ILE A 560 -5.93 9.57 -3.27
CA ILE A 560 -6.49 8.85 -2.11
C ILE A 560 -5.45 7.90 -1.48
N ARG A 561 -4.43 7.52 -2.27
CA ARG A 561 -3.28 6.70 -1.87
C ARG A 561 -2.03 7.55 -1.62
N GLU A 562 -2.17 8.81 -1.21
CA GLU A 562 -1.20 9.38 -0.27
C GLU A 562 -1.01 8.35 0.85
N PRO A 563 0.24 8.01 1.25
CA PRO A 563 0.54 6.85 2.08
C PRO A 563 -0.40 6.87 3.27
N SER A 564 -1.30 5.87 3.34
CA SER A 564 -2.57 6.03 4.06
C SER A 564 -2.35 6.69 5.41
N GLU A 565 -3.17 7.67 5.76
CA GLU A 565 -3.05 8.34 7.06
C GLU A 565 -2.97 7.32 8.22
N GLN A 566 -3.54 6.14 8.02
CA GLN A 566 -3.44 4.95 8.88
C GLN A 566 -2.03 4.35 8.91
N LEU A 567 -1.34 4.19 7.78
CA LEU A 567 0.07 3.77 7.74
C LEU A 567 0.97 4.81 8.41
N GLN A 568 0.75 6.11 8.16
CA GLN A 568 1.49 7.17 8.85
C GLN A 568 1.18 7.22 10.36
N SER A 569 -0.07 6.93 10.77
CA SER A 569 -0.44 6.78 12.18
C SER A 569 0.28 5.58 12.79
N ALA A 570 0.23 4.41 12.15
CA ALA A 570 0.87 3.19 12.63
C ALA A 570 2.40 3.33 12.73
N ILE A 571 3.04 4.06 11.80
CA ILE A 571 4.47 4.37 11.89
C ILE A 571 4.76 5.25 13.11
N ARG A 572 3.95 6.30 13.34
CA ARG A 572 4.08 7.16 14.53
C ARG A 572 3.88 6.37 15.83
N ASP A 573 2.85 5.55 15.90
CA ASP A 573 2.56 4.71 17.08
C ASP A 573 3.68 3.71 17.36
N ARG A 574 4.24 3.10 16.31
CA ARG A 574 5.42 2.22 16.41
C ARG A 574 6.63 2.97 16.94
N ASP A 575 6.90 4.16 16.40
CA ASP A 575 8.07 4.95 16.77
C ASP A 575 7.95 5.47 18.22
N ASP A 576 6.75 5.83 18.67
CA ASP A 576 6.45 6.17 20.07
C ASP A 576 6.62 4.97 21.02
N ALA A 577 6.17 3.78 20.60
CA ALA A 577 6.38 2.54 21.36
C ALA A 577 7.88 2.20 21.47
N ILE A 578 8.65 2.39 20.39
CA ILE A 578 10.11 2.20 20.40
C ILE A 578 10.78 3.22 21.35
N ALA A 579 10.34 4.47 21.34
CA ALA A 579 10.87 5.50 22.25
C ALA A 579 10.59 5.14 23.72
N LYS A 580 9.36 4.71 24.04
CA LYS A 580 8.98 4.24 25.38
C LYS A 580 9.80 3.02 25.81
N LYS A 581 9.99 2.05 24.90
CA LYS A 581 10.84 0.87 25.17
C LYS A 581 12.27 1.29 25.51
N LYS A 582 12.89 2.16 24.69
CA LYS A 582 14.24 2.66 24.96
C LYS A 582 14.32 3.39 26.30
N ALA A 583 13.29 4.17 26.67
CA ALA A 583 13.23 4.84 27.97
C ALA A 583 13.21 3.84 29.14
N VAL A 584 12.40 2.79 29.05
CA VAL A 584 12.36 1.72 30.06
C VAL A 584 13.68 0.95 30.12
N GLU A 585 14.30 0.65 28.98
CA GLU A 585 15.62 0.01 28.92
C GLU A 585 16.71 0.86 29.58
N MET A 586 16.67 2.18 29.43
CA MET A 586 17.59 3.10 30.12
C MET A 586 17.37 3.09 31.63
N GLU A 587 16.12 3.14 32.11
CA GLU A 587 15.82 3.06 33.55
C GLU A 587 16.19 1.69 34.14
N LEU A 588 16.02 0.61 33.37
CA LEU A 588 16.46 -0.72 33.78
C LEU A 588 17.99 -0.80 33.90
N ALA A 589 18.72 -0.24 32.93
CA ALA A 589 20.17 -0.17 32.98
C ALA A 589 20.66 0.65 34.19
N LYS A 590 19.98 1.76 34.49
CA LYS A 590 20.24 2.58 35.67
C LYS A 590 19.99 1.81 36.96
N CYS A 591 18.84 1.15 37.12
CA CYS A 591 18.55 0.32 38.28
C CYS A 591 19.58 -0.81 38.47
N LYS A 592 20.04 -1.43 37.37
CA LYS A 592 21.11 -2.43 37.42
C LYS A 592 22.43 -1.83 37.93
N ILE A 593 22.80 -0.63 37.49
CA ILE A 593 23.98 0.08 37.99
C ILE A 593 23.81 0.38 39.49
N ASP A 594 22.63 0.84 39.91
CA ASP A 594 22.33 1.13 41.31
C ASP A 594 22.47 -0.13 42.18
N ILE A 595 21.91 -1.27 41.75
CA ILE A 595 22.08 -2.57 42.42
C ILE A 595 23.55 -2.99 42.48
N MET A 596 24.30 -2.85 41.39
CA MET A 596 25.73 -3.16 41.37
C MET A 596 26.51 -2.28 42.36
N SER A 597 26.17 -0.99 42.44
CA SER A 597 26.79 -0.05 43.37
C SER A 597 26.45 -0.38 44.83
N LEU A 598 25.19 -0.75 45.11
CA LEU A 598 24.73 -1.11 46.44
C LEU A 598 25.34 -2.44 46.89
N ASN A 599 25.48 -3.41 46.00
CA ASN A 599 26.17 -4.66 46.27
C ASN A 599 27.65 -4.42 46.59
N SER A 600 28.32 -3.51 45.88
CA SER A 600 29.69 -3.11 46.21
C SER A 600 29.77 -2.51 47.61
N GLN A 601 28.87 -1.57 47.94
CA GLN A 601 28.82 -0.96 49.28
C GLN A 601 28.54 -1.99 50.38
N LEU A 602 27.67 -2.96 50.12
CA LEU A 602 27.39 -4.04 51.06
C LEU A 602 28.61 -4.92 51.30
N LEU A 603 29.33 -5.29 50.23
CA LEU A 603 30.57 -6.07 50.35
C LEU A 603 31.63 -5.31 51.16
N ASP A 604 31.78 -4.01 50.91
CA ASP A 604 32.70 -3.16 51.68
C ASP A 604 32.31 -3.08 53.16
N ALA A 605 31.01 -2.95 53.46
CA ALA A 605 30.51 -2.93 54.84
C ALA A 605 30.71 -4.28 55.55
N ILE A 606 30.49 -5.40 54.86
CA ILE A 606 30.77 -6.74 55.38
C ILE A 606 32.27 -6.89 55.66
N GLN A 607 33.12 -6.43 54.74
CA GLN A 607 34.58 -6.49 54.92
C GLN A 607 35.03 -5.64 56.12
N GLN A 608 34.49 -4.44 56.28
CA GLN A 608 34.76 -3.59 57.44
C GLN A 608 34.32 -4.27 58.75
N LYS A 609 33.12 -4.86 58.78
CA LYS A 609 32.62 -5.60 59.96
C LYS A 609 33.50 -6.81 60.28
N LEU A 610 33.94 -7.56 59.28
CA LEU A 610 34.86 -8.68 59.46
C LEU A 610 36.17 -8.22 60.06
N ASN A 611 36.76 -7.14 59.53
CA ASN A 611 38.01 -6.58 60.04
C ASN A 611 37.88 -6.13 61.51
N LEU A 612 36.78 -5.47 61.86
CA LEU A 612 36.52 -5.07 63.25
C LEU A 612 36.33 -6.29 64.17
N SER A 613 35.64 -7.34 63.70
CA SER A 613 35.49 -8.59 64.44
C SER A 613 36.85 -9.25 64.72
N GLN A 614 37.73 -9.30 63.72
CA GLN A 614 39.09 -9.84 63.87
C GLN A 614 39.93 -9.01 64.84
N GLN A 615 39.82 -7.67 64.81
CA GLN A 615 40.49 -6.80 65.78
C GLN A 615 39.98 -7.05 67.21
N LEU A 616 38.68 -7.28 67.39
CA LEU A 616 38.10 -7.61 68.68
C LEU A 616 38.57 -8.98 69.19
N GLU A 617 38.62 -9.99 68.33
CA GLU A 617 39.17 -11.32 68.68
C GLU A 617 40.64 -11.21 69.10
N ALA A 618 41.46 -10.49 68.34
CA ALA A 618 42.87 -10.25 68.69
C ALA A 618 43.00 -9.52 70.04
N TRP A 619 42.17 -8.52 70.29
CA TRP A 619 42.15 -7.82 71.58
C TRP A 619 41.69 -8.74 72.73
N GLN A 620 40.70 -9.59 72.49
CA GLN A 620 40.26 -10.59 73.46
C GLN A 620 41.40 -11.57 73.80
N ASP A 621 42.12 -12.08 72.80
CA ASP A 621 43.27 -12.97 73.02
C ASP A 621 44.38 -12.28 73.81
N ASP A 622 44.68 -11.02 73.51
CA ASP A 622 45.68 -10.26 74.26
C ASP A 622 45.24 -9.99 75.71
N MET A 623 43.96 -9.70 75.94
CA MET A 623 43.41 -9.59 77.30
C MET A 623 43.47 -10.91 78.05
N HIS A 624 43.13 -12.04 77.42
CA HIS A 624 43.28 -13.36 78.04
C HIS A 624 44.75 -13.65 78.39
N ARG A 625 45.69 -13.34 77.51
CA ARG A 625 47.13 -13.46 77.79
C ARG A 625 47.58 -12.60 78.97
N VAL A 626 47.08 -11.37 79.07
CA VAL A 626 47.38 -10.48 80.20
C VAL A 626 46.80 -11.04 81.50
N ILE A 627 45.58 -11.58 81.47
CA ILE A 627 44.96 -12.22 82.64
C ILE A 627 45.76 -13.45 83.06
N ASP A 628 46.13 -14.31 82.11
CA ASP A 628 46.96 -15.49 82.37
C ASP A 628 48.32 -15.10 82.95
N GLN A 629 48.98 -14.07 82.39
CA GLN A 629 50.24 -13.56 82.91
C GLN A 629 50.09 -13.03 84.34
N GLN A 630 49.03 -12.24 84.61
CA GLN A 630 48.75 -11.74 85.96
C GLN A 630 48.46 -12.87 86.96
N LEU A 631 47.79 -13.94 86.54
CA LEU A 631 47.57 -15.13 87.37
C LEU A 631 48.89 -15.86 87.64
N MET A 632 49.74 -16.01 86.64
CA MET A 632 51.05 -16.64 86.78
C MET A 632 51.98 -15.82 87.68
N ASP A 633 52.02 -14.50 87.53
CA ASP A 633 52.79 -13.58 88.36
C ASP A 633 52.28 -13.58 89.80
N LYS A 634 50.95 -13.55 90.02
CA LYS A 634 50.34 -13.70 91.36
C LYS A 634 50.72 -15.01 92.02
N HIS A 635 50.66 -16.13 91.29
CA HIS A 635 51.13 -17.41 91.81
C HIS A 635 52.62 -17.35 92.12
N GLN A 636 53.45 -16.77 91.24
CA GLN A 636 54.89 -16.62 91.52
C GLN A 636 55.18 -15.74 92.74
N ASP A 637 54.40 -14.69 92.98
CA ASP A 637 54.51 -13.82 94.14
C ASP A 637 54.00 -14.51 95.42
N GLU A 638 52.94 -15.33 95.34
CA GLU A 638 52.49 -16.24 96.40
C GLU A 638 53.57 -17.29 96.71
N TRP A 639 54.26 -17.83 95.70
CA TRP A 639 55.39 -18.76 95.85
C TRP A 639 56.65 -18.09 96.39
N ARG A 640 56.92 -16.82 96.05
CA ARG A 640 58.02 -16.01 96.62
C ARG A 640 57.73 -15.54 98.05
N SER A 641 56.46 -15.42 98.43
CA SER A 641 56.00 -14.99 99.76
C SER A 641 55.76 -16.14 100.75
N ALA A 642 56.03 -17.40 100.37
CA ALA A 642 55.94 -18.54 101.28
C ALA A 642 57.19 -18.63 102.21
N PRO A 643 57.05 -18.59 103.56
CA PRO A 643 58.17 -18.76 104.48
C PRO A 643 58.59 -20.23 104.61
N PRO A 644 59.85 -20.54 104.96
CA PRO A 644 60.33 -21.92 105.02
C PRO A 644 59.89 -22.59 106.33
N SER A 645 59.31 -23.78 106.15
CA SER A 645 59.27 -24.91 107.09
C SER A 645 58.56 -24.75 108.44
N LEU A 646 57.63 -25.67 108.70
CA LEU A 646 57.73 -26.73 109.73
C LEU A 646 56.33 -27.38 109.83
N SER A 647 56.11 -28.51 109.16
CA SER A 647 56.31 -29.88 109.67
C SER A 647 55.17 -30.41 110.54
N ARG A 648 54.59 -31.54 110.06
CA ARG A 648 54.09 -32.70 110.84
C ARG A 648 52.64 -32.56 111.34
N ALA A 649 51.70 -33.51 111.14
CA ALA A 649 51.79 -34.92 110.78
C ALA A 649 50.50 -35.43 110.08
N HIS A 650 50.71 -36.31 109.09
CA HIS A 650 49.98 -37.52 108.73
C HIS A 650 48.46 -37.67 108.96
N GLY A 651 47.78 -37.97 107.85
CA GLY A 651 46.45 -38.60 107.81
C GLY A 651 46.03 -38.91 106.38
N SER A 652 46.57 -39.99 105.82
CA SER A 652 46.32 -40.54 104.47
C SER A 652 44.85 -40.91 104.23
N GLN A 653 44.24 -40.50 103.11
CA GLN A 653 43.94 -41.39 101.97
C GLN A 653 43.16 -40.70 100.85
N SER A 654 43.36 -41.25 99.66
CA SER A 654 43.24 -40.63 98.35
C SER A 654 42.01 -41.12 97.58
N SER A 655 41.54 -40.24 96.69
CA SER A 655 40.91 -40.52 95.38
C SER A 655 39.44 -40.92 95.31
N ARG A 656 38.63 -40.06 94.65
CA ARG A 656 37.91 -40.39 93.39
C ARG A 656 37.13 -39.19 92.83
N ARG A 657 37.61 -38.71 91.68
CA ARG A 657 36.90 -38.47 90.40
C ARG A 657 35.38 -38.13 90.40
N ALA A 658 35.11 -36.96 89.81
CA ALA A 658 34.07 -36.63 88.80
C ALA A 658 32.62 -36.22 89.17
N HIS A 659 32.20 -35.21 88.38
CA HIS A 659 30.87 -34.78 87.97
C HIS A 659 29.98 -34.02 88.96
N ARG A 660 29.67 -32.76 88.60
CA ARG A 660 28.38 -32.41 87.98
C ARG A 660 28.46 -31.04 87.29
N ILE A 661 28.38 -31.07 85.96
CA ILE A 661 27.89 -29.96 85.14
C ILE A 661 26.37 -30.10 85.16
N SER A 662 25.64 -29.06 85.54
CA SER A 662 24.21 -28.96 85.23
C SER A 662 23.84 -27.52 84.90
N ASP A 663 23.39 -27.36 83.65
CA ASP A 663 22.30 -26.49 83.22
C ASP A 663 22.31 -25.03 83.68
N GLN A 664 22.88 -24.16 82.86
CA GLN A 664 22.35 -22.80 82.74
C GLN A 664 22.56 -22.12 81.37
N ASP A 665 22.61 -22.87 80.28
CA ASP A 665 22.61 -22.28 78.92
C ASP A 665 21.30 -22.56 78.22
N LYS A 666 20.29 -21.71 78.47
CA LYS A 666 19.05 -21.65 77.67
C LYS A 666 18.17 -20.45 78.09
N ARG A 667 18.66 -19.21 77.98
CA ARG A 667 17.76 -18.04 78.08
C ARG A 667 18.29 -16.66 77.64
N LEU A 668 19.25 -16.57 76.72
CA LEU A 668 19.76 -15.25 76.31
C LEU A 668 19.89 -15.06 74.79
N PHE A 669 18.85 -15.35 74.00
CA PHE A 669 18.73 -14.75 72.66
C PHE A 669 17.27 -14.52 72.28
N SER A 670 16.75 -13.32 72.61
CA SER A 670 15.51 -12.81 72.02
C SER A 670 15.45 -11.29 72.06
N PHE A 671 16.39 -10.62 71.42
CA PHE A 671 16.23 -9.19 71.09
C PHE A 671 16.93 -8.90 69.78
N PHE A 672 16.17 -8.84 68.69
CA PHE A 672 16.28 -7.84 67.61
C PHE A 672 15.12 -8.06 66.64
N LYS A 673 14.06 -7.25 66.79
CA LYS A 673 13.03 -7.01 65.78
C LYS A 673 12.60 -5.54 65.88
N LYS A 674 12.46 -4.90 64.71
CA LYS A 674 12.26 -3.48 64.38
C LYS A 674 13.57 -2.68 64.25
N ASN A 675 13.86 -2.01 63.14
CA ASN A 675 13.02 -1.56 62.01
C ASN A 675 13.51 -2.09 60.66
#